data_AF-A0A8T4B5U6-F1
#
_entry.id   AF-A0A8T4B5U6-F1
#
_cell.length_a   1.000
_cell.length_b   1.000
_cell.length_c   1.000
_cell.angle_alpha   90.00
_cell.angle_beta   90.00
_cell.angle_gamma   90.00
#
_symmetry.space_group_name_H-M   'P 1'
#
loop_
_entity.id
_entity.type
_entity.pdbx_description
1 polymer ?
#
loop_
_entity_poly.entity_id
_entity_poly.type
_entity_poly.pdbx_seq_one_letter_code
_entity_poly.pdbx_strand_id
1 'polypeptide(L)'
;MKKQVAISVLIVLLLSLPSYATAEGESDPVEKFGVGFNEVVIADASDDLSSPRDLEFHPGRTNELWIANRGTDSITIVENTGLANQTSQNREDSNSNHFLEEVSAIAFGAYDEEFDWMWGSAQESVNTYCGQGAATNFMGPALWPSSLDHYAVENQNNGNGLLGSHIDMNHESPYGVGIAHDYDNVYWYNDGYYGELVRYDFKEDHDTGQDDHSDAVVHRYSEIQLSHFMGKPGHMIMDKDTGILYIADAGANRVVWVNTDDPSTNKANIMNDASRLEPLAEYSRITGVEWGVLATGLNIPSGIALADGQLFISENGNGKIAAYELAADGKSATFLDKIQTTATSIMGLEVGPQGHLFYVDNAQNEVVRIDPYEDDDGDGDGNEVDNCPATPNPFQLDRDGDAYGDACDDDDDNDGVLDLNDDCAVGHSNWTASISTDHDADGCHDAAEDQDDDNDGMNDQIDLCALGALGWQSSTSTDYDGDGCEDAGEDVDDDNDRICDASDLDDGWACTVSAAGSDLCPMSPPSFTSYVGNDIDRDGCEDAGEDLDDDNDGTMDDVDDCPLVPGTSSLGDALGCADFDNDGYSDSTDEFPTEPTQWFDADEDGYGDNPDGFEGDGCAQTAGTSTADRFGCADADGDGWSDLNDAFPTLASQHADGDGDGYGDSLTGFQPDACPAVFGSSTEDRFGCADTDGDGWSDLNDAFPNEATQHEDADGDGYGENADGVMPDSCPGLYGLSSQQSFGCPDSDGDGWENRLDAYDDAPLLWSDTDGDGYADQQGTNLSDDCPEESGTSFEDRKGCLDGDGDGWSDDVDVYPMDASKHVEEEGDVNSMLLYVGVPLLLMLVGVLLFFGRKRSSLSTGFDATPTQLPAIAPMAPLQPQAPPAMPPLPAEGLPAGWSMEQWAYYGEEYLKNR
;
A
#
# COMPACT_ATOMS: atom_id res chain seq x y z
N MET A 1 -52.23 37.70 16.82
CA MET A 1 -51.02 38.08 16.05
C MET A 1 -50.98 37.21 14.79
N LYS A 2 -50.73 37.72 13.58
CA LYS A 2 -49.43 38.14 12.98
C LYS A 2 -48.40 36.99 12.87
N LYS A 3 -48.16 36.56 11.61
CA LYS A 3 -47.00 35.83 11.03
C LYS A 3 -46.45 34.58 11.76
N GLN A 4 -46.56 33.40 11.13
CA GLN A 4 -45.44 32.57 10.60
C GLN A 4 -45.88 31.12 10.28
N VAL A 5 -46.39 30.86 9.08
CA VAL A 5 -46.32 29.55 8.36
C VAL A 5 -46.40 29.87 6.86
N ALA A 6 -45.32 29.69 6.08
CA ALA A 6 -45.30 29.93 4.62
C ALA A 6 -44.05 29.42 3.86
N ILE A 7 -43.26 28.45 4.36
CA ILE A 7 -42.07 27.92 3.64
C ILE A 7 -41.95 26.40 3.88
N SER A 8 -42.76 25.60 3.16
CA SER A 8 -42.61 24.12 3.12
C SER A 8 -43.22 23.44 1.87
N VAL A 9 -43.90 24.18 0.97
CA VAL A 9 -44.73 23.59 -0.12
C VAL A 9 -44.40 24.21 -1.48
N LEU A 10 -43.10 24.31 -1.79
CA LEU A 10 -42.61 24.81 -3.09
C LEU A 10 -41.29 24.15 -3.52
N ILE A 11 -41.11 22.87 -3.14
CA ILE A 11 -39.93 22.05 -3.52
C ILE A 11 -40.39 20.71 -4.13
N VAL A 12 -41.49 20.13 -3.64
CA VAL A 12 -42.06 18.85 -4.12
C VAL A 12 -43.02 19.02 -5.32
N LEU A 13 -42.79 20.02 -6.17
CA LEU A 13 -43.62 20.30 -7.35
C LEU A 13 -42.80 20.86 -8.55
N LEU A 14 -41.49 20.58 -8.54
CA LEU A 14 -40.54 20.86 -9.61
C LEU A 14 -39.75 19.61 -10.07
N LEU A 15 -40.09 18.43 -9.52
CA LEU A 15 -39.50 17.13 -9.87
C LEU A 15 -40.61 16.19 -10.37
N SER A 16 -41.23 16.59 -11.47
CA SER A 16 -42.18 15.79 -12.28
C SER A 16 -42.33 16.42 -13.67
N LEU A 17 -41.19 16.77 -14.27
CA LEU A 17 -41.12 16.80 -15.72
C LEU A 17 -41.16 15.33 -16.18
N PRO A 18 -42.08 14.94 -17.08
CA PRO A 18 -41.91 13.67 -17.77
C PRO A 18 -40.63 13.78 -18.61
N SER A 19 -39.66 12.92 -18.33
CA SER A 19 -38.51 12.73 -19.21
C SER A 19 -38.98 12.10 -20.52
N TYR A 20 -39.49 12.94 -21.42
CA TYR A 20 -39.45 12.63 -22.85
C TYR A 20 -37.99 12.73 -23.27
N ALA A 21 -37.20 11.73 -22.90
CA ALA A 21 -36.26 11.19 -23.85
C ALA A 21 -37.11 10.74 -25.03
N THR A 22 -37.16 11.58 -26.06
CA THR A 22 -37.09 11.02 -27.41
C THR A 22 -35.86 10.13 -27.38
N ALA A 23 -36.03 8.84 -27.67
CA ALA A 23 -34.90 8.11 -28.23
C ALA A 23 -34.40 8.97 -29.40
N GLU A 24 -33.11 9.30 -29.38
CA GLU A 24 -32.50 9.80 -30.61
C GLU A 24 -32.64 8.65 -31.58
N GLY A 25 -33.38 8.88 -32.67
CA GLY A 25 -33.60 7.83 -33.66
C GLY A 25 -32.25 7.55 -34.28
N GLU A 26 -31.75 6.34 -34.04
CA GLU A 26 -30.57 5.75 -34.68
C GLU A 26 -30.53 6.21 -36.14
N SER A 27 -29.59 7.09 -36.44
CA SER A 27 -29.47 7.67 -37.77
C SER A 27 -28.65 6.70 -38.60
N ASP A 28 -29.26 6.15 -39.66
CA ASP A 28 -28.60 5.27 -40.63
C ASP A 28 -27.16 5.76 -40.89
N PRO A 29 -26.11 4.93 -40.66
CA PRO A 29 -24.73 5.39 -40.69
C PRO A 29 -24.39 5.98 -42.06
N VAL A 30 -23.61 7.07 -42.05
CA VAL A 30 -23.20 7.75 -43.29
C VAL A 30 -22.31 6.78 -44.07
N GLU A 31 -22.77 6.31 -45.23
CA GLU A 31 -22.11 5.28 -46.06
C GLU A 31 -20.59 5.49 -46.23
N LYS A 32 -20.14 6.74 -46.35
CA LYS A 32 -18.74 7.11 -46.60
C LYS A 32 -17.89 7.27 -45.33
N PHE A 33 -18.51 7.05 -44.17
CA PHE A 33 -17.89 6.97 -42.84
C PHE A 33 -17.99 5.55 -42.25
N GLY A 34 -19.12 4.87 -42.47
CA GLY A 34 -19.43 3.58 -41.88
C GLY A 34 -19.77 3.67 -40.38
N VAL A 35 -19.86 2.48 -39.76
CA VAL A 35 -19.88 2.30 -38.29
C VAL A 35 -18.47 2.49 -37.69
N GLY A 36 -17.44 2.08 -38.44
CA GLY A 36 -16.03 2.40 -38.24
C GLY A 36 -15.29 2.38 -39.58
N PHE A 37 -14.01 2.76 -39.59
CA PHE A 37 -13.22 2.84 -40.82
C PHE A 37 -11.70 2.67 -40.58
N ASN A 38 -11.03 2.15 -41.60
CA ASN A 38 -9.58 2.19 -41.74
C ASN A 38 -9.14 3.48 -42.49
N GLU A 39 -8.02 4.07 -42.07
CA GLU A 39 -7.33 5.16 -42.78
C GLU A 39 -6.18 4.59 -43.63
N VAL A 40 -6.32 4.67 -44.96
CA VAL A 40 -5.32 4.15 -45.91
C VAL A 40 -4.55 5.30 -46.54
N VAL A 41 -3.26 5.44 -46.21
CA VAL A 41 -2.38 6.41 -46.88
C VAL A 41 -2.21 5.99 -48.35
N ILE A 42 -2.63 6.88 -49.25
CA ILE A 42 -2.62 6.70 -50.71
C ILE A 42 -1.33 7.23 -51.33
N ALA A 43 -0.85 8.38 -50.85
CA ALA A 43 0.39 8.99 -51.30
C ALA A 43 1.02 9.79 -50.16
N ASP A 44 2.35 9.80 -50.08
CA ASP A 44 3.10 10.50 -49.01
C ASP A 44 4.25 11.36 -49.56
N ALA A 45 5.09 11.91 -48.67
CA ALA A 45 6.24 12.73 -49.05
C ALA A 45 7.32 12.01 -49.92
N SER A 46 7.19 10.69 -50.15
CA SER A 46 8.00 9.92 -51.11
C SER A 46 7.41 9.88 -52.54
N ASP A 47 6.14 10.26 -52.70
CA ASP A 47 5.47 10.57 -53.98
C ASP A 47 5.60 12.07 -54.33
N ASP A 48 6.66 12.72 -53.83
CA ASP A 48 6.96 14.16 -53.96
C ASP A 48 5.89 15.13 -53.38
N LEU A 49 4.96 14.66 -52.52
CA LEU A 49 3.99 15.54 -51.85
C LEU A 49 4.70 16.58 -50.97
N SER A 50 4.28 17.85 -51.07
CA SER A 50 4.91 18.96 -50.34
C SER A 50 3.91 20.05 -49.98
N SER A 51 3.58 20.13 -48.69
CA SER A 51 2.48 20.94 -48.15
C SER A 51 1.20 20.83 -48.99
N PRO A 52 0.71 19.61 -49.30
CA PRO A 52 -0.43 19.40 -50.18
C PRO A 52 -1.66 20.17 -49.68
N ARG A 53 -2.47 20.68 -50.60
CA ARG A 53 -3.66 21.52 -50.29
C ARG A 53 -4.96 20.93 -50.76
N ASP A 54 -4.97 20.41 -51.97
CA ASP A 54 -6.19 20.05 -52.67
C ASP A 54 -5.97 18.82 -53.53
N LEU A 55 -7.05 18.12 -53.86
CA LEU A 55 -7.02 16.88 -54.62
C LEU A 55 -8.30 16.70 -55.45
N GLU A 56 -8.18 16.13 -56.65
CA GLU A 56 -9.33 15.93 -57.54
C GLU A 56 -9.07 14.76 -58.51
N PHE A 57 -10.07 13.92 -58.77
CA PHE A 57 -9.93 12.83 -59.75
C PHE A 57 -10.14 13.31 -61.18
N HIS A 58 -9.25 12.88 -62.08
CA HIS A 58 -9.32 13.27 -63.48
C HIS A 58 -10.59 12.72 -64.18
N PRO A 59 -11.55 13.56 -64.63
CA PRO A 59 -12.87 13.08 -65.05
C PRO A 59 -12.86 12.11 -66.25
N GLY A 60 -11.84 12.23 -67.12
CA GLY A 60 -11.64 11.35 -68.27
C GLY A 60 -10.82 10.07 -68.01
N ARG A 61 -10.21 9.89 -66.83
CA ARG A 61 -9.20 8.85 -66.58
C ARG A 61 -9.42 8.14 -65.24
N THR A 62 -9.85 6.88 -65.31
CA THR A 62 -10.21 6.06 -64.15
C THR A 62 -9.04 5.86 -63.21
N ASN A 63 -9.24 6.17 -61.92
CA ASN A 63 -8.25 6.04 -60.85
C ASN A 63 -6.96 6.83 -61.14
N GLU A 64 -7.09 8.07 -61.60
CA GLU A 64 -5.98 9.04 -61.69
C GLU A 64 -6.30 10.26 -60.84
N LEU A 65 -5.54 10.47 -59.76
CA LEU A 65 -5.73 11.54 -58.78
C LEU A 65 -4.67 12.63 -58.98
N TRP A 66 -5.09 13.89 -59.03
CA TRP A 66 -4.21 15.06 -59.11
C TRP A 66 -4.18 15.76 -57.74
N ILE A 67 -3.00 16.15 -57.26
CA ILE A 67 -2.77 16.68 -55.90
C ILE A 67 -1.95 17.97 -55.98
N ALA A 68 -2.48 19.06 -55.41
CA ALA A 68 -1.86 20.39 -55.47
C ALA A 68 -0.85 20.64 -54.34
N ASN A 69 0.43 20.80 -54.68
CA ASN A 69 1.54 20.95 -53.73
C ASN A 69 1.98 22.42 -53.54
N ARG A 70 1.46 23.08 -52.50
CA ARG A 70 1.82 24.45 -52.10
C ARG A 70 3.27 24.62 -51.60
N GLY A 71 3.97 23.53 -51.33
CA GLY A 71 5.37 23.55 -50.92
C GLY A 71 6.36 23.62 -52.10
N THR A 72 5.89 23.35 -53.31
CA THR A 72 6.71 23.23 -54.55
C THR A 72 6.07 23.90 -55.76
N ASP A 73 4.90 24.52 -55.62
CA ASP A 73 4.13 25.15 -56.71
C ASP A 73 3.91 24.18 -57.90
N SER A 74 3.61 22.91 -57.57
CA SER A 74 3.60 21.77 -58.50
C SER A 74 2.40 20.84 -58.27
N ILE A 75 2.16 19.89 -59.19
CA ILE A 75 1.10 18.88 -59.08
C ILE A 75 1.70 17.47 -59.04
N THR A 76 1.39 16.69 -57.99
CA THR A 76 1.59 15.24 -57.99
C THR A 76 0.39 14.56 -58.66
N ILE A 77 0.65 13.64 -59.58
CA ILE A 77 -0.35 12.82 -60.27
C ILE A 77 -0.13 11.36 -59.86
N VAL A 78 -1.18 10.70 -59.37
CA VAL A 78 -1.16 9.31 -58.88
C VAL A 78 -2.05 8.45 -59.78
N GLU A 79 -1.42 7.68 -60.66
CA GLU A 79 -2.06 6.76 -61.60
C GLU A 79 -2.35 5.41 -60.94
N ASN A 80 -3.54 4.83 -61.21
CA ASN A 80 -4.06 3.62 -60.56
C ASN A 80 -4.21 3.78 -59.03
N THR A 81 -4.72 4.95 -58.61
CA THR A 81 -4.91 5.34 -57.20
C THR A 81 -5.58 4.23 -56.38
N GLY A 82 -4.98 3.86 -55.26
CA GLY A 82 -5.50 2.84 -54.33
C GLY A 82 -5.44 1.39 -54.83
N LEU A 83 -4.76 1.11 -55.96
CA LEU A 83 -4.59 -0.24 -56.51
C LEU A 83 -3.16 -0.78 -56.33
N ALA A 84 -3.00 -2.11 -56.35
CA ALA A 84 -1.72 -2.81 -56.21
C ALA A 84 -0.70 -2.56 -57.35
N ASN A 85 -1.03 -1.70 -58.33
CA ASN A 85 -0.14 -1.24 -59.40
C ASN A 85 -0.07 0.29 -59.51
N GLN A 86 -0.34 1.01 -58.41
CA GLN A 86 -0.22 2.46 -58.31
C GLN A 86 1.18 2.96 -58.69
N THR A 87 1.23 4.12 -59.36
CA THR A 87 2.47 4.86 -59.67
C THR A 87 2.24 6.36 -59.60
N SER A 88 3.24 7.10 -59.14
CA SER A 88 3.22 8.57 -58.99
C SER A 88 4.17 9.28 -59.95
N GLN A 89 3.84 10.52 -60.30
CA GLN A 89 4.72 11.48 -61.00
C GLN A 89 4.42 12.91 -60.54
N ASN A 90 5.43 13.70 -60.18
CA ASN A 90 5.26 15.14 -59.91
C ASN A 90 5.60 15.98 -61.16
N ARG A 91 4.87 17.08 -61.36
CA ARG A 91 5.00 18.00 -62.48
C ARG A 91 5.07 19.45 -61.99
N GLU A 92 6.22 20.08 -62.23
CA GLU A 92 6.52 21.48 -61.95
C GLU A 92 6.68 22.22 -63.29
N ASP A 93 5.88 23.26 -63.53
CA ASP A 93 6.01 24.11 -64.72
C ASP A 93 7.12 25.16 -64.53
N SER A 94 7.88 25.50 -65.58
CA SER A 94 8.98 26.46 -65.50
C SER A 94 8.58 27.90 -65.12
N ASN A 95 7.27 28.18 -65.12
CA ASN A 95 6.66 29.45 -64.76
C ASN A 95 5.63 29.27 -63.61
N SER A 96 5.66 28.13 -62.90
CA SER A 96 4.88 27.86 -61.67
C SER A 96 4.93 29.04 -60.69
N ASN A 97 6.09 29.69 -60.58
CA ASN A 97 6.31 30.86 -59.72
C ASN A 97 5.39 32.07 -60.01
N HIS A 98 4.64 32.08 -61.11
CA HIS A 98 3.54 33.03 -61.34
C HIS A 98 2.19 32.33 -61.41
N PHE A 99 2.08 31.19 -62.11
CA PHE A 99 0.79 30.58 -62.43
C PHE A 99 0.30 29.56 -61.40
N LEU A 100 1.17 29.04 -60.51
CA LEU A 100 0.87 28.12 -59.40
C LEU A 100 1.47 28.58 -58.05
N GLU A 101 1.93 29.83 -57.95
CA GLU A 101 2.59 30.35 -56.74
C GLU A 101 1.67 30.24 -55.52
N GLU A 102 2.07 29.48 -54.51
CA GLU A 102 1.26 29.22 -53.32
C GLU A 102 -0.09 28.54 -53.67
N VAL A 103 -0.10 27.61 -54.63
CA VAL A 103 -1.32 26.92 -55.12
C VAL A 103 -2.19 26.38 -53.99
N SER A 104 -3.47 26.77 -53.98
CA SER A 104 -4.39 26.55 -52.87
C SER A 104 -5.57 25.65 -53.21
N ALA A 105 -5.99 25.66 -54.47
CA ALA A 105 -7.10 24.86 -54.96
C ALA A 105 -6.97 24.54 -56.46
N ILE A 106 -7.62 23.46 -56.91
CA ILE A 106 -7.79 23.07 -58.31
C ILE A 106 -9.27 22.75 -58.62
N ALA A 107 -9.64 22.76 -59.90
CA ALA A 107 -10.96 22.32 -60.37
C ALA A 107 -10.90 21.85 -61.83
N PHE A 108 -11.36 20.64 -62.13
CA PHE A 108 -11.40 20.10 -63.50
C PHE A 108 -12.55 20.72 -64.31
N GLY A 109 -12.15 21.23 -65.48
CA GLY A 109 -12.92 22.01 -66.44
C GLY A 109 -13.77 21.19 -67.40
N ALA A 110 -13.93 21.70 -68.61
CA ALA A 110 -14.51 20.97 -69.74
C ALA A 110 -13.45 20.12 -70.48
N TYR A 111 -13.91 19.16 -71.27
CA TYR A 111 -13.09 18.39 -72.20
C TYR A 111 -12.87 19.15 -73.52
N ASP A 112 -11.63 19.13 -74.03
CA ASP A 112 -11.20 19.67 -75.31
C ASP A 112 -10.50 18.59 -76.20
N GLU A 113 -10.49 18.80 -77.53
CA GLU A 113 -9.90 17.85 -78.50
C GLU A 113 -8.36 17.84 -78.52
N GLU A 114 -7.67 18.87 -78.03
CA GLU A 114 -6.20 18.98 -77.97
C GLU A 114 -5.67 18.84 -76.53
N PHE A 115 -6.30 19.50 -75.56
CA PHE A 115 -5.79 19.60 -74.18
C PHE A 115 -6.27 18.52 -73.18
N ASP A 116 -7.03 17.52 -73.64
CA ASP A 116 -7.79 16.56 -72.81
C ASP A 116 -8.80 17.28 -71.92
N TRP A 117 -8.82 17.09 -70.60
CA TRP A 117 -9.63 17.93 -69.73
C TRP A 117 -8.84 19.19 -69.36
N MET A 118 -9.43 20.37 -69.52
CA MET A 118 -8.84 21.57 -68.95
C MET A 118 -9.00 21.54 -67.43
N TRP A 119 -8.20 22.30 -66.68
CA TRP A 119 -8.40 22.51 -65.24
C TRP A 119 -7.97 23.92 -64.83
N GLY A 120 -8.65 24.47 -63.83
CA GLY A 120 -8.34 25.76 -63.25
C GLY A 120 -7.56 25.62 -61.95
N SER A 121 -6.72 26.61 -61.61
CA SER A 121 -6.00 26.68 -60.33
C SER A 121 -6.23 28.00 -59.61
N ALA A 122 -6.20 27.98 -58.27
CA ALA A 122 -6.15 29.15 -57.40
C ALA A 122 -4.81 29.25 -56.64
N GLN A 123 -4.38 30.48 -56.36
CA GLN A 123 -3.04 30.82 -55.90
C GLN A 123 -3.11 31.73 -54.68
N GLU A 124 -2.63 31.29 -53.51
CA GLU A 124 -2.68 32.05 -52.24
C GLU A 124 -1.58 33.14 -52.18
N SER A 125 -1.41 33.89 -53.28
CA SER A 125 -0.31 34.85 -53.44
C SER A 125 -0.75 36.27 -53.85
N VAL A 126 0.14 37.21 -53.60
CA VAL A 126 0.19 38.58 -54.14
C VAL A 126 1.39 38.72 -55.09
N ASN A 127 1.49 37.79 -56.05
CA ASN A 127 2.50 37.68 -57.10
C ASN A 127 3.91 38.10 -56.65
N THR A 128 4.56 37.22 -55.90
CA THR A 128 5.91 37.45 -55.35
C THR A 128 7.00 36.74 -56.16
N TYR A 129 6.64 35.93 -57.15
CA TYR A 129 7.54 35.09 -57.95
C TYR A 129 8.35 34.09 -57.09
N CYS A 130 7.72 33.42 -56.13
CA CYS A 130 8.35 32.66 -55.04
C CYS A 130 9.40 33.49 -54.28
N GLY A 131 9.07 34.76 -53.99
CA GLY A 131 9.97 35.75 -53.38
C GLY A 131 11.08 36.30 -54.28
N GLN A 132 11.10 35.99 -55.59
CA GLN A 132 12.06 36.54 -56.55
C GLN A 132 11.71 37.99 -56.97
N GLY A 133 10.44 38.37 -56.86
CA GLY A 133 9.90 39.68 -57.21
C GLY A 133 9.53 40.54 -56.00
N ALA A 134 8.89 41.67 -56.27
CA ALA A 134 8.22 42.48 -55.25
C ALA A 134 6.71 42.30 -55.42
N ALA A 135 6.01 42.01 -54.31
CA ALA A 135 4.58 41.70 -54.32
C ALA A 135 3.72 42.73 -55.09
N THR A 136 2.80 42.22 -55.90
CA THR A 136 1.80 43.01 -56.63
C THR A 136 0.44 42.30 -56.62
N ASN A 137 -0.65 43.05 -56.78
CA ASN A 137 -1.99 42.45 -56.85
C ASN A 137 -2.25 41.66 -58.16
N PHE A 138 -1.25 41.51 -59.05
CA PHE A 138 -1.39 40.93 -60.39
C PHE A 138 -1.42 39.40 -60.32
N MET A 139 -2.54 38.84 -59.86
CA MET A 139 -2.75 37.41 -59.60
C MET A 139 -4.26 37.09 -59.66
N GLY A 140 -4.60 35.87 -60.00
CA GLY A 140 -5.97 35.37 -60.17
C GLY A 140 -5.95 34.00 -60.84
N PRO A 141 -7.10 33.41 -61.20
CA PRO A 141 -7.15 32.04 -61.68
C PRO A 141 -6.35 31.86 -62.97
N ALA A 142 -5.67 30.72 -63.06
CA ALA A 142 -5.00 30.25 -64.28
C ALA A 142 -5.70 28.98 -64.79
N LEU A 143 -5.68 28.79 -66.11
CA LEU A 143 -6.27 27.66 -66.84
C LEU A 143 -5.15 26.82 -67.46
N TRP A 144 -5.32 25.50 -67.43
CA TRP A 144 -4.28 24.53 -67.75
C TRP A 144 -4.83 23.35 -68.57
N PRO A 145 -3.99 22.70 -69.41
CA PRO A 145 -4.29 21.39 -69.98
C PRO A 145 -4.05 20.29 -68.94
N SER A 146 -4.82 19.18 -68.97
CA SER A 146 -4.46 17.94 -68.26
C SER A 146 -3.68 16.96 -69.12
N SER A 147 -3.69 17.14 -70.44
CA SER A 147 -2.96 16.30 -71.40
C SER A 147 -1.47 16.23 -71.04
N LEU A 148 -1.01 15.02 -70.74
CA LEU A 148 0.34 14.75 -70.22
C LEU A 148 1.47 14.98 -71.25
N ASP A 149 1.12 15.20 -72.52
CA ASP A 149 2.05 15.65 -73.57
C ASP A 149 2.24 17.19 -73.58
N HIS A 150 1.33 17.96 -72.95
CA HIS A 150 1.40 19.43 -72.89
C HIS A 150 1.78 19.97 -71.49
N TYR A 151 1.10 19.50 -70.44
CA TYR A 151 1.24 20.04 -69.08
C TYR A 151 2.64 19.80 -68.49
N ALA A 152 3.30 20.88 -68.06
CA ALA A 152 4.71 20.93 -67.66
C ALA A 152 5.71 20.40 -68.71
N VAL A 153 5.31 20.35 -69.99
CA VAL A 153 6.14 19.85 -71.11
C VAL A 153 6.39 20.93 -72.16
N GLU A 154 5.39 21.75 -72.50
CA GLU A 154 5.54 22.81 -73.50
C GLU A 154 6.14 24.12 -72.95
N ASN A 155 6.87 24.84 -73.80
CA ASN A 155 7.50 26.14 -73.51
C ASN A 155 8.47 26.26 -72.33
N GLN A 156 8.79 25.15 -71.63
CA GLN A 156 9.56 25.04 -70.37
C GLN A 156 10.99 25.64 -70.34
N ASN A 157 11.41 26.35 -71.39
CA ASN A 157 12.74 26.92 -71.56
C ASN A 157 12.76 28.46 -71.59
N ASN A 158 11.61 29.15 -71.51
CA ASN A 158 11.47 30.62 -71.51
C ASN A 158 12.22 31.36 -72.66
N GLY A 159 12.60 30.64 -73.73
CA GLY A 159 13.52 31.11 -74.77
C GLY A 159 12.86 31.50 -76.10
N ASN A 160 11.59 31.17 -76.26
CA ASN A 160 10.73 31.56 -77.39
C ASN A 160 9.91 32.83 -77.09
N GLY A 161 9.76 33.20 -75.81
CA GLY A 161 8.90 34.29 -75.34
C GLY A 161 7.54 33.82 -74.82
N LEU A 162 7.32 32.50 -74.73
CA LEU A 162 6.12 31.90 -74.14
C LEU A 162 6.39 31.45 -72.69
N LEU A 163 5.34 31.45 -71.87
CA LEU A 163 5.38 31.39 -70.42
C LEU A 163 4.85 30.05 -69.87
N GLY A 164 5.56 28.96 -70.15
CA GLY A 164 5.18 27.62 -69.69
C GLY A 164 3.97 27.03 -70.40
N SER A 165 3.28 26.12 -69.71
CA SER A 165 2.20 25.28 -70.26
C SER A 165 0.77 25.71 -69.87
N HIS A 166 0.61 26.83 -69.18
CA HIS A 166 -0.72 27.43 -68.94
C HIS A 166 -1.36 27.87 -70.27
N ILE A 167 -2.69 27.85 -70.37
CA ILE A 167 -3.45 28.23 -71.58
C ILE A 167 -4.33 29.48 -71.39
N ASP A 168 -4.53 29.93 -70.14
CA ASP A 168 -5.07 31.27 -69.83
C ASP A 168 -4.72 31.70 -68.38
N MET A 169 -4.78 32.99 -68.06
CA MET A 169 -4.74 33.53 -66.69
C MET A 169 -5.29 34.97 -66.63
N ASN A 170 -6.20 35.25 -65.69
CA ASN A 170 -6.68 36.60 -65.38
C ASN A 170 -6.18 37.10 -64.01
N HIS A 171 -6.06 38.42 -63.84
CA HIS A 171 -5.26 39.00 -62.74
C HIS A 171 -6.00 39.92 -61.74
N GLU A 172 -7.33 39.84 -61.65
CA GLU A 172 -8.12 40.69 -60.74
C GLU A 172 -8.20 40.22 -59.27
N SER A 173 -7.79 39.00 -58.91
CA SER A 173 -8.08 38.35 -57.61
C SER A 173 -6.86 37.67 -56.95
N PRO A 174 -5.96 38.43 -56.31
CA PRO A 174 -4.89 37.87 -55.48
C PRO A 174 -5.41 37.19 -54.20
N TYR A 175 -4.57 36.35 -53.59
CA TYR A 175 -4.92 35.45 -52.49
C TYR A 175 -6.14 34.57 -52.83
N GLY A 176 -6.10 33.88 -53.97
CA GLY A 176 -7.06 32.83 -54.28
C GLY A 176 -6.98 31.68 -53.29
N VAL A 177 -8.12 31.25 -52.75
CA VAL A 177 -8.20 30.16 -51.77
C VAL A 177 -9.24 29.09 -52.10
N GLY A 178 -9.84 29.15 -53.28
CA GLY A 178 -10.84 28.19 -53.74
C GLY A 178 -11.23 28.49 -55.18
N ILE A 179 -11.43 27.44 -55.97
CA ILE A 179 -11.91 27.52 -57.36
C ILE A 179 -12.94 26.41 -57.58
N ALA A 180 -13.92 26.62 -58.46
CA ALA A 180 -14.88 25.60 -58.88
C ALA A 180 -15.28 25.81 -60.35
N HIS A 181 -15.30 24.74 -61.14
CA HIS A 181 -15.71 24.78 -62.54
C HIS A 181 -17.24 24.84 -62.69
N ASP A 182 -17.73 25.78 -63.49
CA ASP A 182 -19.12 25.95 -63.89
C ASP A 182 -19.42 25.14 -65.17
N TYR A 183 -19.13 25.72 -66.34
CA TYR A 183 -19.23 25.10 -67.67
C TYR A 183 -18.18 25.71 -68.63
N ASP A 184 -17.84 25.04 -69.72
CA ASP A 184 -16.85 25.51 -70.71
C ASP A 184 -15.55 26.02 -70.02
N ASN A 185 -15.15 27.28 -70.30
CA ASN A 185 -14.03 27.98 -69.67
C ASN A 185 -14.51 28.96 -68.58
N VAL A 186 -15.52 28.58 -67.79
CA VAL A 186 -16.13 29.41 -66.73
C VAL A 186 -15.86 28.82 -65.36
N TYR A 187 -15.32 29.64 -64.47
CA TYR A 187 -14.94 29.25 -63.11
C TYR A 187 -15.40 30.25 -62.07
N TRP A 188 -15.81 29.74 -60.92
CA TRP A 188 -16.03 30.53 -59.70
C TRP A 188 -14.77 30.53 -58.86
N TYR A 189 -14.47 31.68 -58.24
CA TYR A 189 -13.19 31.93 -57.58
C TYR A 189 -13.37 32.68 -56.24
N ASN A 190 -12.70 32.19 -55.20
CA ASN A 190 -12.70 32.75 -53.85
C ASN A 190 -11.52 33.73 -53.69
N ASP A 191 -11.81 35.02 -53.87
CA ASP A 191 -10.84 36.13 -53.80
C ASP A 191 -10.60 36.56 -52.35
N GLY A 192 -9.51 36.07 -51.76
CA GLY A 192 -9.17 36.35 -50.38
C GLY A 192 -8.66 37.77 -50.12
N TYR A 193 -8.21 38.50 -51.15
CA TYR A 193 -7.72 39.87 -50.98
C TYR A 193 -8.87 40.89 -50.85
N TYR A 194 -9.90 40.76 -51.68
CA TYR A 194 -11.08 41.63 -51.64
C TYR A 194 -12.23 41.04 -50.80
N GLY A 195 -12.21 39.74 -50.51
CA GLY A 195 -13.25 39.04 -49.76
C GLY A 195 -14.57 38.94 -50.52
N GLU A 196 -14.51 38.82 -51.86
CA GLU A 196 -15.67 38.77 -52.75
C GLU A 196 -15.69 37.42 -53.50
N LEU A 197 -16.88 36.85 -53.76
CA LEU A 197 -16.99 35.80 -54.77
C LEU A 197 -16.84 36.41 -56.18
N VAL A 198 -16.09 35.75 -57.06
CA VAL A 198 -15.87 36.21 -58.44
C VAL A 198 -16.16 35.07 -59.42
N ARG A 199 -16.87 35.36 -60.51
CA ARG A 199 -16.97 34.46 -61.68
C ARG A 199 -16.04 34.98 -62.76
N TYR A 200 -15.10 34.13 -63.16
CA TYR A 200 -14.24 34.27 -64.34
C TYR A 200 -14.83 33.47 -65.49
N ASP A 201 -14.57 33.94 -66.70
CA ASP A 201 -15.09 33.40 -67.94
C ASP A 201 -14.08 33.80 -69.03
N PHE A 202 -13.09 32.91 -69.20
CA PHE A 202 -11.85 33.16 -69.94
C PHE A 202 -12.09 33.38 -71.44
N LYS A 203 -13.18 32.83 -71.99
CA LYS A 203 -13.57 32.83 -73.42
C LYS A 203 -12.70 31.88 -74.26
N GLU A 204 -12.10 32.33 -75.35
CA GLU A 204 -11.25 31.50 -76.21
C GLU A 204 -9.86 31.45 -75.56
N ASP A 205 -9.38 30.26 -75.18
CA ASP A 205 -8.04 30.12 -74.60
C ASP A 205 -6.95 30.57 -75.60
N HIS A 206 -5.79 30.93 -75.08
CA HIS A 206 -4.75 31.54 -75.90
C HIS A 206 -3.66 30.58 -76.40
N ASP A 207 -3.84 29.25 -76.34
CA ASP A 207 -2.79 28.24 -76.60
C ASP A 207 -1.62 28.37 -75.58
N THR A 208 -0.74 27.36 -75.50
CA THR A 208 0.21 27.23 -74.38
C THR A 208 1.18 28.41 -74.30
N GLY A 209 1.15 29.12 -73.18
CA GLY A 209 2.11 30.13 -72.77
C GLY A 209 2.06 31.49 -73.49
N GLN A 210 0.97 31.88 -74.16
CA GLN A 210 0.81 33.26 -74.66
C GLN A 210 0.46 34.26 -73.53
N ASP A 211 -0.04 35.45 -73.87
CA ASP A 211 -0.35 36.55 -72.93
C ASP A 211 -1.56 37.43 -73.29
N ASP A 212 -2.46 37.01 -74.20
CA ASP A 212 -3.63 37.80 -74.65
C ASP A 212 -4.97 37.20 -74.21
N HIS A 213 -5.32 37.43 -72.95
CA HIS A 213 -6.61 37.12 -72.30
C HIS A 213 -7.61 38.31 -72.38
N SER A 214 -7.47 39.19 -73.37
CA SER A 214 -8.14 40.50 -73.36
C SER A 214 -9.64 40.50 -73.72
N ASP A 215 -10.21 39.33 -74.05
CA ASP A 215 -11.64 39.12 -74.28
C ASP A 215 -12.38 38.52 -73.07
N ALA A 216 -11.68 38.20 -71.98
CA ALA A 216 -12.25 37.64 -70.75
C ALA A 216 -13.36 38.51 -70.11
N VAL A 217 -14.25 37.83 -69.37
CA VAL A 217 -15.47 38.41 -68.76
C VAL A 217 -15.51 38.13 -67.25
N VAL A 218 -15.24 39.16 -66.44
CA VAL A 218 -15.06 39.02 -64.99
C VAL A 218 -16.20 39.68 -64.20
N HIS A 219 -16.90 38.90 -63.37
CA HIS A 219 -18.08 39.31 -62.59
C HIS A 219 -17.86 39.19 -61.08
N ARG A 220 -17.91 40.31 -60.34
CA ARG A 220 -17.72 40.36 -58.88
C ARG A 220 -19.05 40.42 -58.11
N TYR A 221 -19.28 39.45 -57.22
CA TYR A 221 -20.49 39.26 -56.43
C TYR A 221 -20.31 39.77 -55.00
N SER A 222 -20.13 41.08 -54.85
CA SER A 222 -19.61 41.69 -53.62
C SER A 222 -20.55 41.75 -52.40
N GLU A 223 -21.73 41.14 -52.49
CA GLU A 223 -22.57 40.89 -51.32
C GLU A 223 -22.28 39.52 -50.69
N ILE A 224 -21.67 38.60 -51.46
CA ILE A 224 -21.03 37.39 -50.96
C ILE A 224 -19.69 37.81 -50.37
N GLN A 225 -19.71 38.08 -49.06
CA GLN A 225 -18.50 38.42 -48.31
C GLN A 225 -17.90 37.15 -47.73
N LEU A 226 -16.70 36.79 -48.21
CA LEU A 226 -15.94 35.60 -47.82
C LEU A 226 -14.73 36.02 -46.96
N SER A 227 -14.36 35.19 -45.98
CA SER A 227 -13.37 35.53 -44.97
C SER A 227 -12.11 34.69 -45.15
N HIS A 228 -11.10 35.28 -45.77
CA HIS A 228 -9.80 34.63 -45.97
C HIS A 228 -9.12 34.28 -44.64
N PHE A 229 -8.70 33.03 -44.49
CA PHE A 229 -7.81 32.58 -43.43
C PHE A 229 -6.49 32.13 -44.07
N MET A 230 -5.42 32.90 -43.84
CA MET A 230 -4.09 32.64 -44.42
C MET A 230 -3.58 31.23 -44.14
N GLY A 231 -3.22 30.51 -45.20
CA GLY A 231 -2.72 29.15 -45.15
C GLY A 231 -3.80 28.09 -44.92
N LYS A 232 -5.08 28.42 -45.17
CA LYS A 232 -6.25 27.54 -45.02
C LYS A 232 -7.21 27.80 -46.19
N PRO A 233 -7.14 26.99 -47.28
CA PRO A 233 -8.04 27.10 -48.41
C PRO A 233 -9.51 27.08 -47.97
N GLY A 234 -10.34 27.88 -48.64
CA GLY A 234 -11.79 27.85 -48.54
C GLY A 234 -12.34 27.30 -49.84
N HIS A 235 -12.27 25.97 -49.98
CA HIS A 235 -12.62 25.24 -51.20
C HIS A 235 -14.09 25.40 -51.56
N MET A 236 -14.43 25.10 -52.80
CA MET A 236 -15.76 25.30 -53.37
C MET A 236 -16.14 24.14 -54.28
N ILE A 237 -17.42 23.79 -54.32
CA ILE A 237 -17.93 22.78 -55.26
C ILE A 237 -19.28 23.22 -55.82
N MET A 238 -19.49 22.93 -57.11
CA MET A 238 -20.72 23.27 -57.84
C MET A 238 -21.63 22.04 -57.95
N ASP A 239 -22.84 22.13 -57.42
CA ASP A 239 -23.92 21.24 -57.84
C ASP A 239 -24.43 21.69 -59.22
N LYS A 240 -24.05 20.92 -60.26
CA LYS A 240 -24.38 21.20 -61.66
C LYS A 240 -25.80 20.77 -62.06
N ASP A 241 -26.51 20.02 -61.21
CA ASP A 241 -27.92 19.67 -61.43
C ASP A 241 -28.87 20.72 -60.82
N THR A 242 -28.47 21.42 -59.76
CA THR A 242 -29.30 22.48 -59.12
C THR A 242 -28.84 23.92 -59.39
N GLY A 243 -27.61 24.16 -59.84
CA GLY A 243 -27.07 25.51 -60.03
C GLY A 243 -26.70 26.20 -58.70
N ILE A 244 -26.27 25.41 -57.71
CA ILE A 244 -25.86 25.90 -56.39
C ILE A 244 -24.35 25.68 -56.20
N LEU A 245 -23.63 26.78 -55.96
CA LEU A 245 -22.23 26.77 -55.55
C LEU A 245 -22.14 26.73 -54.02
N TYR A 246 -21.44 25.74 -53.48
CA TYR A 246 -21.10 25.64 -52.06
C TYR A 246 -19.67 26.10 -51.81
N ILE A 247 -19.45 26.79 -50.68
CA ILE A 247 -18.18 27.44 -50.34
C ILE A 247 -17.86 27.21 -48.87
N ALA A 248 -16.69 26.65 -48.58
CA ALA A 248 -16.12 26.61 -47.24
C ALA A 248 -15.53 27.98 -46.87
N ASP A 249 -16.16 28.69 -45.92
CA ASP A 249 -15.71 30.02 -45.51
C ASP A 249 -14.89 29.93 -44.22
N ALA A 250 -13.62 29.51 -44.40
CA ALA A 250 -12.66 29.18 -43.35
C ALA A 250 -12.55 30.26 -42.25
N GLY A 251 -12.44 31.55 -42.62
CA GLY A 251 -12.30 32.65 -41.67
C GLY A 251 -13.59 33.03 -40.93
N ALA A 252 -14.74 32.49 -41.34
CA ALA A 252 -16.04 32.73 -40.71
C ALA A 252 -16.67 31.48 -40.08
N ASN A 253 -15.98 30.33 -40.09
CA ASN A 253 -16.44 29.08 -39.45
C ASN A 253 -17.82 28.61 -39.93
N ARG A 254 -18.07 28.69 -41.25
CA ARG A 254 -19.36 28.41 -41.89
C ARG A 254 -19.21 27.84 -43.31
N VAL A 255 -20.30 27.30 -43.85
CA VAL A 255 -20.47 27.02 -45.29
C VAL A 255 -21.49 28.00 -45.87
N VAL A 256 -21.18 28.58 -47.02
CA VAL A 256 -22.06 29.48 -47.78
C VAL A 256 -22.59 28.74 -49.01
N TRP A 257 -23.84 29.01 -49.41
CA TRP A 257 -24.39 28.57 -50.69
C TRP A 257 -24.79 29.79 -51.53
N VAL A 258 -24.62 29.71 -52.86
CA VAL A 258 -24.97 30.77 -53.81
C VAL A 258 -25.70 30.16 -55.02
N ASN A 259 -26.85 30.72 -55.39
CA ASN A 259 -27.57 30.37 -56.62
C ASN A 259 -26.90 31.08 -57.82
N THR A 260 -26.18 30.32 -58.63
CA THR A 260 -25.39 30.86 -59.76
C THR A 260 -26.25 31.19 -60.98
N ASP A 261 -27.42 30.57 -61.07
CA ASP A 261 -28.39 30.69 -62.16
C ASP A 261 -29.47 31.79 -61.92
N ASP A 262 -29.35 32.59 -60.84
CA ASP A 262 -30.39 33.56 -60.42
C ASP A 262 -30.68 34.65 -61.48
N PRO A 263 -31.87 34.64 -62.11
CA PRO A 263 -32.24 35.58 -63.16
C PRO A 263 -32.68 36.96 -62.64
N SER A 264 -32.67 37.19 -61.31
CA SER A 264 -33.11 38.43 -60.65
C SER A 264 -31.98 39.42 -60.32
N THR A 265 -30.74 39.02 -60.59
CA THR A 265 -29.51 39.78 -60.36
C THR A 265 -29.43 41.13 -61.10
N ASN A 266 -28.67 42.07 -60.53
CA ASN A 266 -28.46 43.42 -61.05
C ASN A 266 -26.99 43.58 -61.45
N LYS A 267 -26.75 44.00 -62.70
CA LYS A 267 -25.41 44.11 -63.30
C LYS A 267 -24.97 45.56 -63.48
N ALA A 268 -23.83 45.93 -62.89
CA ALA A 268 -23.23 47.27 -63.00
C ALA A 268 -21.83 47.20 -63.61
N ASN A 269 -21.58 47.95 -64.70
CA ASN A 269 -20.26 47.99 -65.33
C ASN A 269 -19.24 48.73 -64.44
N ILE A 270 -18.08 48.11 -64.23
CA ILE A 270 -16.98 48.63 -63.39
C ILE A 270 -15.64 48.74 -64.15
N MET A 271 -15.68 48.87 -65.48
CA MET A 271 -14.49 48.96 -66.37
C MET A 271 -13.55 50.17 -66.14
N ASN A 272 -13.80 50.98 -65.12
CA ASN A 272 -12.95 52.11 -64.70
C ASN A 272 -12.63 52.06 -63.20
N ASP A 273 -12.90 50.93 -62.54
CA ASP A 273 -12.55 50.70 -61.14
C ASP A 273 -11.04 50.43 -60.97
N ALA A 274 -10.51 50.69 -59.78
CA ALA A 274 -9.09 50.54 -59.48
C ALA A 274 -8.66 49.08 -59.20
N SER A 275 -9.63 48.17 -59.05
CA SER A 275 -9.39 46.72 -58.93
C SER A 275 -9.08 46.03 -60.26
N ARG A 276 -9.43 46.62 -61.42
CA ARG A 276 -9.08 46.04 -62.73
C ARG A 276 -7.62 46.32 -63.06
N LEU A 277 -6.83 45.28 -63.27
CA LEU A 277 -5.41 45.38 -63.52
C LEU A 277 -5.06 45.26 -65.02
N GLU A 278 -5.90 44.59 -65.81
CA GLU A 278 -5.63 44.29 -67.23
C GLU A 278 -6.72 44.78 -68.21
N PRO A 279 -6.54 44.61 -69.54
CA PRO A 279 -7.60 44.76 -70.52
C PRO A 279 -8.55 43.55 -70.45
N LEU A 280 -9.86 43.79 -70.39
CA LEU A 280 -10.92 42.76 -70.39
C LEU A 280 -12.00 43.16 -71.39
N ALA A 281 -12.79 42.22 -71.92
CA ALA A 281 -13.99 42.58 -72.68
C ALA A 281 -15.07 43.19 -71.77
N GLU A 282 -15.24 42.60 -70.58
CA GLU A 282 -16.22 43.08 -69.61
C GLU A 282 -15.76 42.87 -68.16
N TYR A 283 -15.86 43.94 -67.37
CA TYR A 283 -15.72 43.91 -65.92
C TYR A 283 -16.99 44.46 -65.29
N SER A 284 -17.69 43.63 -64.51
CA SER A 284 -19.00 43.92 -63.94
C SER A 284 -19.09 43.56 -62.45
N ARG A 285 -19.86 44.35 -61.70
CA ARG A 285 -20.29 44.02 -60.33
C ARG A 285 -21.74 43.54 -60.37
N ILE A 286 -22.02 42.42 -59.71
CA ILE A 286 -23.33 41.80 -59.63
C ILE A 286 -23.87 41.97 -58.21
N THR A 287 -25.16 42.31 -58.06
CA THR A 287 -25.85 42.45 -56.77
C THR A 287 -27.32 42.02 -56.81
N GLY A 288 -27.87 41.62 -55.66
CA GLY A 288 -29.17 40.98 -55.55
C GLY A 288 -29.19 39.54 -56.06
N VAL A 289 -28.10 38.77 -55.88
CA VAL A 289 -28.10 37.31 -56.06
C VAL A 289 -28.75 36.62 -54.86
N GLU A 290 -29.45 35.52 -55.09
CA GLU A 290 -29.95 34.63 -54.04
C GLU A 290 -28.81 33.78 -53.44
N TRP A 291 -28.58 33.93 -52.14
CA TRP A 291 -27.55 33.20 -51.39
C TRP A 291 -27.94 33.00 -49.93
N GLY A 292 -27.22 32.13 -49.23
CA GLY A 292 -27.42 31.87 -47.80
C GLY A 292 -26.23 31.24 -47.11
N VAL A 293 -26.41 30.93 -45.83
CA VAL A 293 -25.45 30.18 -45.02
C VAL A 293 -26.05 28.80 -44.77
N LEU A 294 -25.34 27.75 -45.18
CA LEU A 294 -25.78 26.37 -45.10
C LEU A 294 -25.56 25.77 -43.71
N ALA A 295 -24.35 25.95 -43.17
CA ALA A 295 -23.90 25.43 -41.88
C ALA A 295 -23.02 26.45 -41.15
N THR A 296 -22.96 26.40 -39.81
CA THR A 296 -22.17 27.32 -38.97
C THR A 296 -21.62 26.60 -37.73
N GLY A 297 -20.47 27.04 -37.23
CA GLY A 297 -19.84 26.49 -36.02
C GLY A 297 -18.82 25.39 -36.31
N LEU A 298 -18.44 25.23 -37.58
CA LEU A 298 -17.36 24.37 -38.06
C LEU A 298 -16.01 24.99 -37.65
N ASN A 299 -15.02 24.19 -37.29
CA ASN A 299 -13.71 24.66 -36.86
C ASN A 299 -12.74 24.83 -38.04
N ILE A 300 -12.72 26.03 -38.64
CA ILE A 300 -11.93 26.37 -39.82
C ILE A 300 -12.24 25.39 -40.98
N PRO A 301 -13.47 25.42 -41.53
CA PRO A 301 -13.84 24.54 -42.64
C PRO A 301 -12.95 24.83 -43.86
N SER A 302 -12.43 23.79 -44.51
CA SER A 302 -11.45 23.96 -45.60
C SER A 302 -11.86 23.26 -46.89
N GLY A 303 -11.75 21.93 -46.93
CA GLY A 303 -12.17 21.09 -48.05
C GLY A 303 -13.66 20.81 -48.07
N ILE A 304 -14.19 20.56 -49.26
CA ILE A 304 -15.61 20.35 -49.52
C ILE A 304 -15.80 19.36 -50.67
N ALA A 305 -16.57 18.31 -50.45
CA ALA A 305 -16.94 17.33 -51.47
C ALA A 305 -18.46 17.10 -51.50
N LEU A 306 -19.00 16.72 -52.65
CA LEU A 306 -20.43 16.55 -52.91
C LEU A 306 -20.66 15.21 -53.61
N ALA A 307 -21.43 14.32 -52.98
CA ALA A 307 -21.82 13.04 -53.58
C ALA A 307 -23.19 12.62 -53.07
N ASP A 308 -24.02 12.04 -53.95
CA ASP A 308 -25.28 11.37 -53.59
C ASP A 308 -26.34 12.22 -52.85
N GLY A 309 -26.22 13.56 -52.92
CA GLY A 309 -27.06 14.51 -52.17
C GLY A 309 -26.44 14.97 -50.84
N GLN A 310 -25.27 14.45 -50.47
CA GLN A 310 -24.57 14.73 -49.23
C GLN A 310 -23.34 15.61 -49.47
N LEU A 311 -23.16 16.58 -48.56
CA LEU A 311 -22.05 17.53 -48.57
C LEU A 311 -21.10 17.22 -47.41
N PHE A 312 -19.86 16.90 -47.74
CA PHE A 312 -18.79 16.55 -46.80
C PHE A 312 -17.87 17.76 -46.62
N ILE A 313 -17.57 18.12 -45.37
CA ILE A 313 -16.77 19.30 -45.02
C ILE A 313 -15.65 18.92 -44.07
N SER A 314 -14.40 19.25 -44.41
CA SER A 314 -13.27 19.05 -43.49
C SER A 314 -13.11 20.24 -42.54
N GLU A 315 -12.93 19.96 -41.26
CA GLU A 315 -12.65 20.95 -40.21
C GLU A 315 -11.15 20.94 -39.90
N ASN A 316 -10.41 21.82 -40.56
CA ASN A 316 -8.95 21.87 -40.46
C ASN A 316 -8.46 22.13 -39.02
N GLY A 317 -9.25 22.82 -38.20
CA GLY A 317 -8.89 23.19 -36.84
C GLY A 317 -9.04 22.08 -35.78
N ASN A 318 -9.57 20.89 -36.13
CA ASN A 318 -9.71 19.75 -35.20
C ASN A 318 -9.51 18.35 -35.83
N GLY A 319 -9.37 18.22 -37.14
CA GLY A 319 -9.17 16.91 -37.77
C GLY A 319 -10.46 16.09 -37.93
N LYS A 320 -11.59 16.76 -38.03
CA LYS A 320 -12.90 16.12 -38.24
C LYS A 320 -13.40 16.33 -39.66
N ILE A 321 -14.24 15.40 -40.13
CA ILE A 321 -15.03 15.55 -41.36
C ILE A 321 -16.49 15.47 -40.97
N ALA A 322 -17.30 16.43 -41.41
CA ALA A 322 -18.73 16.53 -41.11
C ALA A 322 -19.56 16.27 -42.37
N ALA A 323 -20.57 15.41 -42.26
CA ALA A 323 -21.52 15.11 -43.33
C ALA A 323 -22.85 15.86 -43.13
N TYR A 324 -23.44 16.31 -44.24
CA TYR A 324 -24.71 17.02 -44.26
C TYR A 324 -25.59 16.55 -45.43
N GLU A 325 -26.82 16.13 -45.14
CA GLU A 325 -27.85 15.83 -46.14
C GLU A 325 -28.42 17.15 -46.71
N LEU A 326 -28.30 17.38 -48.02
CA LEU A 326 -28.87 18.57 -48.66
C LEU A 326 -30.38 18.44 -48.82
N ALA A 327 -31.10 19.54 -48.55
CA ALA A 327 -32.49 19.64 -48.96
C ALA A 327 -32.60 19.63 -50.49
N ALA A 328 -33.70 19.11 -51.03
CA ALA A 328 -33.95 18.98 -52.48
C ALA A 328 -34.10 20.33 -53.26
N ASP A 329 -33.76 21.47 -52.65
CA ASP A 329 -33.60 22.77 -53.30
C ASP A 329 -32.16 23.33 -53.22
N GLY A 330 -31.24 22.57 -52.60
CA GLY A 330 -29.83 22.90 -52.37
C GLY A 330 -29.57 23.97 -51.31
N LYS A 331 -30.60 24.57 -50.69
CA LYS A 331 -30.50 25.84 -49.95
C LYS A 331 -30.56 25.71 -48.43
N SER A 332 -30.66 24.48 -47.94
CA SER A 332 -30.54 24.12 -46.53
C SER A 332 -29.99 22.69 -46.44
N ALA A 333 -29.42 22.33 -45.29
CA ALA A 333 -28.91 20.99 -45.05
C ALA A 333 -29.20 20.54 -43.62
N THR A 334 -29.30 19.23 -43.44
CA THR A 334 -29.42 18.58 -42.13
C THR A 334 -28.07 17.98 -41.78
N PHE A 335 -27.56 18.22 -40.57
CA PHE A 335 -26.37 17.53 -40.09
C PHE A 335 -26.67 16.04 -39.94
N LEU A 336 -25.78 15.19 -40.46
CA LEU A 336 -25.84 13.73 -40.29
C LEU A 336 -24.90 13.32 -39.16
N ASP A 337 -23.61 13.15 -39.47
CA ASP A 337 -22.58 12.69 -38.54
C ASP A 337 -21.23 13.44 -38.72
N LYS A 338 -20.27 13.22 -37.80
CA LYS A 338 -18.93 13.82 -37.80
C LYS A 338 -17.84 12.93 -37.18
N ILE A 339 -17.22 12.11 -38.02
CA ILE A 339 -16.01 11.34 -37.71
C ILE A 339 -14.83 12.21 -37.23
N GLN A 340 -13.87 11.56 -36.56
CA GLN A 340 -12.56 12.11 -36.19
C GLN A 340 -11.49 11.29 -36.91
N THR A 341 -10.66 11.94 -37.72
CA THR A 341 -9.49 11.28 -38.34
C THR A 341 -8.26 11.35 -37.44
N THR A 342 -7.21 10.59 -37.75
CA THR A 342 -5.87 10.76 -37.13
C THR A 342 -5.22 12.09 -37.52
N ALA A 343 -5.53 12.62 -38.70
CA ALA A 343 -5.00 13.87 -39.23
C ALA A 343 -5.46 15.08 -38.39
N THR A 344 -4.57 16.07 -38.24
CA THR A 344 -4.84 17.30 -37.47
C THR A 344 -4.90 18.57 -38.30
N SER A 345 -4.73 18.47 -39.63
CA SER A 345 -4.86 19.61 -40.54
C SER A 345 -5.38 19.22 -41.92
N ILE A 346 -6.55 18.57 -41.94
CA ILE A 346 -7.27 18.20 -43.17
C ILE A 346 -7.54 19.42 -44.04
N MET A 347 -7.17 19.36 -45.33
CA MET A 347 -7.47 20.40 -46.33
C MET A 347 -8.56 19.88 -47.30
N GLY A 348 -8.27 19.81 -48.61
CA GLY A 348 -9.21 19.34 -49.64
C GLY A 348 -9.81 17.96 -49.34
N LEU A 349 -11.03 17.77 -49.85
CA LEU A 349 -11.81 16.54 -49.83
C LEU A 349 -12.25 16.20 -51.25
N GLU A 350 -12.29 14.92 -51.58
CA GLU A 350 -12.78 14.43 -52.87
C GLU A 350 -13.44 13.06 -52.71
N VAL A 351 -14.53 12.79 -53.44
CA VAL A 351 -15.20 11.47 -53.44
C VAL A 351 -14.73 10.68 -54.66
N GLY A 352 -13.94 9.65 -54.40
CA GLY A 352 -13.22 8.92 -55.43
C GLY A 352 -13.88 7.64 -55.93
N PRO A 353 -13.10 6.81 -56.66
CA PRO A 353 -13.56 5.52 -57.16
C PRO A 353 -14.16 4.64 -56.05
N GLN A 354 -15.27 3.97 -56.38
CA GLN A 354 -16.06 3.13 -55.46
C GLN A 354 -16.76 3.90 -54.32
N GLY A 355 -16.74 5.24 -54.32
CA GLY A 355 -17.49 6.07 -53.36
C GLY A 355 -16.72 6.45 -52.09
N HIS A 356 -15.50 5.93 -51.91
CA HIS A 356 -14.63 6.30 -50.78
C HIS A 356 -14.35 7.80 -50.75
N LEU A 357 -14.32 8.38 -49.55
CA LEU A 357 -13.85 9.74 -49.33
C LEU A 357 -12.33 9.77 -49.22
N PHE A 358 -11.70 10.70 -49.93
CA PHE A 358 -10.27 10.97 -49.88
C PHE A 358 -10.04 12.36 -49.27
N TYR A 359 -8.96 12.54 -48.52
CA TYR A 359 -8.60 13.82 -47.93
C TYR A 359 -7.09 14.08 -47.92
N VAL A 360 -6.71 15.36 -47.88
CA VAL A 360 -5.32 15.82 -47.75
C VAL A 360 -4.97 16.09 -46.29
N ASP A 361 -3.97 15.40 -45.72
CA ASP A 361 -3.30 15.84 -44.49
C ASP A 361 -2.08 16.72 -44.83
N ASN A 362 -2.27 18.03 -44.71
CA ASN A 362 -1.23 19.02 -44.93
C ASN A 362 -0.12 19.00 -43.87
N ALA A 363 -0.37 18.46 -42.68
CA ALA A 363 0.62 18.42 -41.60
C ALA A 363 1.65 17.30 -41.80
N GLN A 364 1.21 16.16 -42.34
CA GLN A 364 2.06 14.99 -42.60
C GLN A 364 2.58 14.94 -44.05
N ASN A 365 1.95 15.68 -44.97
CA ASN A 365 2.18 15.66 -46.42
C ASN A 365 1.66 14.37 -47.06
N GLU A 366 0.43 13.99 -46.69
CA GLU A 366 -0.19 12.73 -47.10
C GLU A 366 -1.54 13.00 -47.76
N VAL A 367 -1.95 12.09 -48.65
CA VAL A 367 -3.36 11.90 -49.02
C VAL A 367 -3.82 10.57 -48.47
N VAL A 368 -4.97 10.56 -47.81
CA VAL A 368 -5.55 9.40 -47.12
C VAL A 368 -6.92 9.10 -47.71
N ARG A 369 -7.25 7.81 -47.84
CA ARG A 369 -8.58 7.30 -48.18
C ARG A 369 -9.23 6.72 -46.95
N ILE A 370 -10.53 6.95 -46.79
CA ILE A 370 -11.37 6.36 -45.76
C ILE A 370 -11.98 5.07 -46.32
N ASP A 371 -11.73 3.96 -45.64
CA ASP A 371 -12.27 2.64 -45.95
C ASP A 371 -13.21 2.21 -44.81
N PRO A 372 -14.53 2.48 -44.94
CA PRO A 372 -15.53 1.97 -43.99
C PRO A 372 -15.41 0.46 -43.79
N TYR A 373 -15.68 0.01 -42.57
CA TYR A 373 -15.85 -1.41 -42.27
C TYR A 373 -17.11 -1.95 -42.98
N GLU A 374 -17.05 -3.20 -43.42
CA GLU A 374 -18.26 -3.96 -43.78
C GLU A 374 -18.99 -4.35 -42.48
N ASP A 375 -20.32 -4.38 -42.54
CA ASP A 375 -21.28 -4.73 -41.49
C ASP A 375 -22.26 -5.70 -42.19
N ASP A 376 -22.14 -7.00 -41.89
CA ASP A 376 -22.78 -8.07 -42.68
C ASP A 376 -24.23 -8.35 -42.28
N ASP A 377 -24.65 -7.99 -41.07
CA ASP A 377 -25.97 -8.31 -40.52
C ASP A 377 -26.82 -7.10 -40.07
N GLY A 378 -26.21 -5.91 -39.94
CA GLY A 378 -26.87 -4.61 -39.79
C GLY A 378 -27.14 -4.19 -38.36
N ASP A 379 -26.24 -4.49 -37.43
CA ASP A 379 -26.44 -4.30 -35.99
C ASP A 379 -25.96 -2.91 -35.48
N GLY A 380 -24.86 -2.39 -36.00
CA GLY A 380 -24.26 -1.12 -35.59
C GLY A 380 -22.74 -1.15 -35.34
N ASP A 381 -22.14 -2.33 -35.21
CA ASP A 381 -20.69 -2.54 -35.20
C ASP A 381 -20.21 -3.17 -36.54
N GLY A 382 -18.90 -3.16 -36.78
CA GLY A 382 -18.32 -3.59 -38.06
C GLY A 382 -17.56 -4.91 -37.95
N ASN A 383 -17.59 -5.74 -39.00
CA ASN A 383 -17.00 -7.09 -39.07
C ASN A 383 -15.50 -7.20 -38.66
N GLU A 384 -14.75 -6.10 -38.52
CA GLU A 384 -13.36 -6.06 -38.03
C GLU A 384 -13.23 -5.84 -36.50
N VAL A 385 -14.31 -5.41 -35.83
CA VAL A 385 -14.38 -5.09 -34.38
C VAL A 385 -15.52 -5.80 -33.65
N ASP A 386 -16.47 -6.37 -34.41
CA ASP A 386 -17.62 -7.10 -33.92
C ASP A 386 -17.24 -8.51 -33.40
N ASN A 387 -17.83 -8.91 -32.27
CA ASN A 387 -17.66 -10.22 -31.66
C ASN A 387 -18.66 -11.28 -32.16
N CYS A 388 -19.76 -10.88 -32.83
CA CYS A 388 -20.69 -11.80 -33.49
C CYS A 388 -21.03 -11.44 -34.97
N PRO A 389 -20.08 -11.45 -35.94
CA PRO A 389 -20.22 -11.00 -37.35
C PRO A 389 -21.20 -11.73 -38.30
N ALA A 390 -22.31 -12.26 -37.77
CA ALA A 390 -23.43 -12.85 -38.48
C ALA A 390 -24.72 -12.98 -37.61
N THR A 391 -24.70 -12.50 -36.35
CA THR A 391 -25.84 -12.54 -35.41
C THR A 391 -25.98 -11.19 -34.67
N PRO A 392 -26.88 -10.29 -35.12
CA PRO A 392 -26.96 -8.90 -34.63
C PRO A 392 -27.09 -8.76 -33.11
N ASN A 393 -26.14 -8.07 -32.45
CA ASN A 393 -26.04 -7.98 -31.00
C ASN A 393 -25.58 -6.60 -30.45
N PRO A 394 -26.27 -5.46 -30.75
CA PRO A 394 -25.74 -4.06 -30.73
C PRO A 394 -25.26 -3.43 -29.41
N PHE A 395 -24.97 -4.25 -28.40
CA PHE A 395 -24.36 -3.88 -27.14
C PHE A 395 -22.97 -4.52 -26.93
N GLN A 396 -22.52 -5.39 -27.84
CA GLN A 396 -21.23 -6.09 -27.80
C GLN A 396 -20.93 -6.65 -26.41
N LEU A 397 -21.89 -7.45 -25.92
CA LEU A 397 -21.73 -8.20 -24.68
C LEU A 397 -20.80 -9.39 -24.94
N ASP A 398 -19.96 -9.62 -23.94
CA ASP A 398 -18.83 -10.54 -23.89
C ASP A 398 -18.58 -10.74 -22.38
N ARG A 399 -19.19 -11.80 -21.81
CA ARG A 399 -19.26 -12.01 -20.35
C ARG A 399 -18.00 -12.68 -19.77
N ASP A 400 -17.31 -13.50 -20.54
CA ASP A 400 -16.09 -14.21 -20.13
C ASP A 400 -14.77 -13.54 -20.59
N GLY A 401 -14.80 -12.80 -21.71
CA GLY A 401 -13.64 -12.21 -22.37
C GLY A 401 -12.96 -13.10 -23.42
N ASP A 402 -13.69 -14.00 -24.10
CA ASP A 402 -13.20 -14.93 -25.13
C ASP A 402 -12.93 -14.25 -26.49
N ALA A 403 -13.66 -14.65 -27.54
CA ALA A 403 -13.50 -14.25 -28.93
C ALA A 403 -14.83 -14.23 -29.70
N TYR A 404 -15.92 -14.69 -29.08
CA TYR A 404 -17.31 -14.52 -29.48
C TYR A 404 -18.00 -13.55 -28.49
N GLY A 405 -19.32 -13.52 -28.46
CA GLY A 405 -20.09 -12.77 -27.45
C GLY A 405 -21.43 -13.43 -27.17
N ASP A 406 -22.15 -12.91 -26.16
CA ASP A 406 -23.41 -13.42 -25.56
C ASP A 406 -24.60 -13.65 -26.54
N ALA A 407 -24.38 -13.52 -27.85
CA ALA A 407 -25.36 -13.73 -28.91
C ALA A 407 -24.96 -14.81 -29.92
N CYS A 408 -23.72 -15.31 -29.87
CA CYS A 408 -23.18 -16.25 -30.84
C CYS A 408 -22.18 -17.29 -30.31
N ASP A 409 -21.88 -17.29 -29.01
CA ASP A 409 -21.29 -18.48 -28.37
C ASP A 409 -22.34 -19.61 -28.19
N ASP A 410 -21.89 -20.75 -27.66
CA ASP A 410 -22.72 -21.86 -27.15
C ASP A 410 -22.52 -22.06 -25.61
N ASP A 411 -21.70 -21.21 -24.95
CA ASP A 411 -21.20 -21.29 -23.55
C ASP A 411 -20.83 -19.86 -23.03
N ASP A 412 -21.84 -19.05 -22.67
CA ASP A 412 -21.70 -17.59 -22.41
C ASP A 412 -20.76 -17.16 -21.25
N ASP A 413 -20.40 -18.04 -20.31
CA ASP A 413 -19.50 -17.71 -19.18
C ASP A 413 -18.21 -18.58 -19.06
N ASN A 414 -18.08 -19.58 -19.94
CA ASN A 414 -16.97 -20.52 -20.08
C ASN A 414 -16.72 -21.43 -18.85
N ASP A 415 -17.75 -21.78 -18.07
CA ASP A 415 -17.65 -22.84 -17.06
C ASP A 415 -17.64 -24.27 -17.66
N GLY A 416 -18.15 -24.45 -18.89
CA GLY A 416 -18.19 -25.74 -19.59
C GLY A 416 -19.50 -26.53 -19.51
N VAL A 417 -20.58 -25.96 -18.97
CA VAL A 417 -21.96 -26.28 -19.36
C VAL A 417 -22.23 -25.60 -20.73
N LEU A 418 -23.48 -25.58 -21.21
CA LEU A 418 -23.88 -24.88 -22.44
C LEU A 418 -25.25 -24.26 -22.12
N ASP A 419 -25.50 -23.01 -22.48
CA ASP A 419 -26.70 -22.21 -22.12
C ASP A 419 -28.08 -22.85 -22.44
N LEU A 420 -28.10 -23.93 -23.22
CA LEU A 420 -29.28 -24.77 -23.45
C LEU A 420 -29.61 -25.78 -22.33
N ASN A 421 -28.72 -25.94 -21.35
CA ASN A 421 -28.84 -26.84 -20.19
C ASN A 421 -28.25 -26.19 -18.91
N ASP A 422 -28.13 -24.87 -18.92
CA ASP A 422 -27.60 -24.04 -17.84
C ASP A 422 -28.70 -23.08 -17.39
N ASP A 423 -29.06 -23.08 -16.11
CA ASP A 423 -30.09 -22.18 -15.56
C ASP A 423 -29.49 -20.82 -15.08
N CYS A 424 -28.15 -20.69 -15.02
CA CYS A 424 -27.41 -19.46 -14.72
C CYS A 424 -26.82 -18.73 -15.96
N ALA A 425 -26.32 -19.44 -16.96
CA ALA A 425 -25.90 -19.07 -18.33
C ALA A 425 -24.97 -17.86 -18.51
N VAL A 426 -25.39 -16.66 -18.10
CA VAL A 426 -24.55 -15.44 -18.10
C VAL A 426 -23.91 -15.25 -16.72
N GLY A 427 -23.24 -16.31 -16.27
CA GLY A 427 -22.84 -16.56 -14.88
C GLY A 427 -21.45 -16.06 -14.46
N HIS A 428 -20.97 -16.54 -13.32
CA HIS A 428 -19.82 -16.01 -12.58
C HIS A 428 -18.42 -16.43 -13.13
N SER A 429 -18.21 -16.30 -14.45
CA SER A 429 -17.01 -16.66 -15.23
C SER A 429 -15.64 -16.70 -14.51
N ASN A 430 -14.77 -17.62 -14.97
CA ASN A 430 -13.47 -18.04 -14.38
C ASN A 430 -13.52 -19.19 -13.35
N TRP A 431 -14.52 -20.07 -13.44
CA TRP A 431 -14.61 -21.33 -12.70
C TRP A 431 -14.76 -22.52 -13.68
N THR A 432 -15.34 -23.65 -13.28
CA THR A 432 -15.66 -24.79 -14.18
C THR A 432 -16.65 -25.74 -13.50
N ALA A 433 -17.79 -26.09 -14.13
CA ALA A 433 -18.76 -27.09 -13.65
C ALA A 433 -18.10 -28.36 -13.11
N SER A 434 -18.45 -28.69 -11.86
CA SER A 434 -17.96 -29.86 -11.15
C SER A 434 -18.71 -30.05 -9.83
N ILE A 435 -18.86 -31.33 -9.43
CA ILE A 435 -19.42 -31.88 -8.17
C ILE A 435 -18.72 -31.43 -6.85
N SER A 436 -18.29 -30.17 -6.80
CA SER A 436 -17.61 -29.47 -5.70
C SER A 436 -17.60 -27.93 -5.87
N THR A 437 -18.34 -27.42 -6.86
CA THR A 437 -18.48 -26.00 -7.27
C THR A 437 -19.80 -25.74 -8.02
N ASP A 438 -20.63 -26.77 -8.13
CA ASP A 438 -21.78 -27.02 -9.02
C ASP A 438 -22.26 -28.44 -8.65
N HIS A 439 -23.02 -28.53 -7.55
CA HIS A 439 -23.30 -29.82 -6.89
C HIS A 439 -24.43 -30.61 -7.58
N ASP A 440 -25.51 -29.98 -8.03
CA ASP A 440 -26.61 -30.65 -8.74
C ASP A 440 -26.37 -30.90 -10.25
N ALA A 441 -25.46 -30.11 -10.85
CA ALA A 441 -25.14 -30.04 -12.28
C ALA A 441 -26.14 -29.24 -13.17
N ASP A 442 -26.71 -28.13 -12.68
CA ASP A 442 -27.52 -27.17 -13.44
C ASP A 442 -26.77 -25.98 -14.05
N GLY A 443 -25.47 -25.79 -13.74
CA GLY A 443 -24.64 -24.70 -14.27
C GLY A 443 -24.53 -23.46 -13.36
N CYS A 444 -25.26 -23.38 -12.25
CA CYS A 444 -25.04 -22.37 -11.24
C CYS A 444 -23.82 -22.69 -10.34
N HIS A 445 -23.01 -21.66 -10.03
CA HIS A 445 -21.87 -21.82 -9.11
C HIS A 445 -22.30 -21.67 -7.65
N ASP A 446 -22.32 -22.78 -6.91
CA ASP A 446 -22.69 -22.93 -5.48
C ASP A 446 -22.47 -21.61 -4.69
N ALA A 447 -21.19 -21.26 -4.49
CA ALA A 447 -20.79 -20.22 -3.55
C ALA A 447 -20.88 -18.78 -4.08
N ALA A 448 -21.64 -18.51 -5.16
CA ALA A 448 -21.74 -17.16 -5.75
C ALA A 448 -23.09 -16.78 -6.37
N GLU A 449 -23.76 -17.71 -7.07
CA GLU A 449 -24.96 -17.40 -7.87
C GLU A 449 -26.13 -18.34 -7.61
N ASP A 450 -25.86 -19.61 -7.30
CA ASP A 450 -26.86 -20.51 -6.72
C ASP A 450 -27.25 -20.08 -5.29
N GLN A 451 -28.41 -20.57 -4.85
CA GLN A 451 -28.99 -20.43 -3.52
C GLN A 451 -29.89 -21.66 -3.18
N ASP A 452 -29.72 -22.80 -3.84
CA ASP A 452 -30.47 -24.06 -3.68
C ASP A 452 -29.53 -25.21 -4.15
N ASP A 453 -28.28 -25.26 -3.63
CA ASP A 453 -27.12 -26.01 -4.20
C ASP A 453 -27.37 -27.51 -4.57
N ASP A 454 -28.40 -28.18 -4.02
CA ASP A 454 -28.80 -29.57 -4.36
C ASP A 454 -30.17 -29.71 -5.07
N ASN A 455 -30.81 -28.56 -5.34
CA ASN A 455 -32.06 -28.33 -6.08
C ASN A 455 -33.29 -29.06 -5.50
N ASP A 456 -33.29 -29.25 -4.17
CA ASP A 456 -34.44 -29.69 -3.38
C ASP A 456 -35.66 -28.75 -3.54
N GLY A 457 -35.41 -27.44 -3.50
CA GLY A 457 -36.40 -26.38 -3.31
C GLY A 457 -36.33 -25.67 -1.95
N MET A 458 -35.28 -25.94 -1.16
CA MET A 458 -34.91 -25.27 0.08
C MET A 458 -33.60 -24.50 -0.12
N ASN A 459 -33.48 -23.37 0.58
CA ASN A 459 -32.45 -22.36 0.30
C ASN A 459 -31.35 -22.44 1.35
N ASP A 460 -30.06 -22.50 0.99
CA ASP A 460 -28.91 -22.68 1.91
C ASP A 460 -28.74 -21.62 3.03
N GLN A 461 -29.58 -20.59 3.08
CA GLN A 461 -29.71 -19.68 4.24
C GLN A 461 -30.69 -20.18 5.33
N ILE A 462 -31.48 -21.20 5.02
CA ILE A 462 -32.43 -21.90 5.90
C ILE A 462 -32.22 -23.42 5.89
N ASP A 463 -31.55 -23.96 4.88
CA ASP A 463 -31.19 -25.37 4.75
C ASP A 463 -30.04 -25.76 5.71
N LEU A 464 -30.10 -26.95 6.31
CA LEU A 464 -29.01 -27.53 7.11
C LEU A 464 -28.17 -28.58 6.36
N CYS A 465 -28.68 -29.15 5.27
CA CYS A 465 -28.00 -30.16 4.45
C CYS A 465 -27.36 -29.62 3.17
N ALA A 466 -28.01 -28.69 2.45
CA ALA A 466 -27.55 -27.82 1.34
C ALA A 466 -26.75 -28.45 0.18
N LEU A 467 -25.66 -29.16 0.46
CA LEU A 467 -24.91 -30.01 -0.46
C LEU A 467 -25.35 -31.48 -0.27
N GLY A 468 -26.66 -31.69 -0.17
CA GLY A 468 -27.30 -32.94 0.25
C GLY A 468 -27.61 -33.91 -0.89
N ALA A 469 -28.70 -34.66 -0.75
CA ALA A 469 -29.10 -35.70 -1.68
C ALA A 469 -29.72 -35.11 -2.96
N LEU A 470 -29.17 -35.45 -4.13
CA LEU A 470 -29.71 -34.94 -5.39
C LEU A 470 -31.01 -35.63 -5.84
N GLY A 471 -32.04 -34.82 -6.10
CA GLY A 471 -33.22 -35.22 -6.89
C GLY A 471 -34.41 -35.77 -6.12
N TRP A 472 -34.60 -35.36 -4.87
CA TRP A 472 -35.86 -35.44 -4.11
C TRP A 472 -36.57 -34.07 -4.16
N GLN A 473 -37.29 -33.65 -3.10
CA GLN A 473 -37.85 -32.31 -2.85
C GLN A 473 -38.43 -32.24 -1.41
N SER A 474 -38.20 -31.13 -0.69
CA SER A 474 -38.68 -30.91 0.68
C SER A 474 -40.19 -31.04 0.77
N SER A 475 -40.63 -31.85 1.72
CA SER A 475 -42.03 -32.11 1.99
C SER A 475 -42.19 -32.82 3.32
N THR A 476 -43.30 -32.58 4.04
CA THR A 476 -43.64 -33.19 5.35
C THR A 476 -43.92 -34.71 5.32
N SER A 477 -43.06 -35.47 4.62
CA SER A 477 -43.06 -36.91 4.37
C SER A 477 -41.76 -37.40 3.69
N THR A 478 -40.73 -36.55 3.70
CA THR A 478 -39.36 -36.71 3.15
C THR A 478 -38.37 -35.78 3.87
N ASP A 479 -38.87 -34.69 4.44
CA ASP A 479 -38.27 -33.75 5.40
C ASP A 479 -39.39 -33.45 6.44
N TYR A 480 -39.30 -33.99 7.66
CA TYR A 480 -40.42 -34.00 8.61
C TYR A 480 -40.62 -32.67 9.35
N ASP A 481 -39.54 -31.96 9.72
CA ASP A 481 -39.63 -30.70 10.47
C ASP A 481 -39.57 -29.41 9.61
N GLY A 482 -38.95 -29.47 8.43
CA GLY A 482 -38.75 -28.36 7.50
C GLY A 482 -37.36 -27.71 7.53
N ASP A 483 -36.27 -28.45 7.76
CA ASP A 483 -34.88 -27.94 7.79
C ASP A 483 -34.05 -28.15 6.52
N GLY A 484 -34.49 -29.01 5.60
CA GLY A 484 -33.82 -29.28 4.32
C GLY A 484 -33.08 -30.62 4.19
N CYS A 485 -33.02 -31.46 5.23
CA CYS A 485 -32.40 -32.79 5.15
C CYS A 485 -33.39 -33.91 4.73
N GLU A 486 -32.96 -34.93 3.95
CA GLU A 486 -33.83 -36.10 3.64
C GLU A 486 -33.89 -37.10 4.83
N ASP A 487 -35.10 -37.30 5.41
CA ASP A 487 -35.46 -38.29 6.48
C ASP A 487 -34.81 -39.68 6.23
N ALA A 488 -34.63 -40.02 4.94
CA ALA A 488 -34.36 -41.37 4.49
C ALA A 488 -32.87 -41.73 4.41
N GLY A 489 -31.95 -40.77 4.63
CA GLY A 489 -30.53 -41.06 4.43
C GLY A 489 -29.48 -40.02 4.82
N GLU A 490 -29.82 -38.76 5.06
CA GLU A 490 -28.83 -37.73 5.43
C GLU A 490 -29.17 -36.92 6.67
N ASP A 491 -30.46 -36.80 7.00
CA ASP A 491 -30.86 -36.44 8.36
C ASP A 491 -30.43 -37.53 9.37
N VAL A 492 -30.28 -37.11 10.62
CA VAL A 492 -29.87 -37.90 11.78
C VAL A 492 -30.67 -37.53 13.05
N ASP A 493 -31.60 -36.59 12.97
CA ASP A 493 -32.41 -35.98 14.05
C ASP A 493 -33.76 -35.57 13.42
N ASP A 494 -34.53 -36.54 12.88
CA ASP A 494 -35.71 -36.38 11.97
C ASP A 494 -36.71 -35.27 12.37
N ASP A 495 -36.73 -34.80 13.63
CA ASP A 495 -37.62 -33.76 14.15
C ASP A 495 -36.97 -32.55 14.87
N ASN A 496 -35.63 -32.45 14.81
CA ASN A 496 -34.76 -31.43 15.42
C ASN A 496 -34.92 -31.26 16.95
N ASP A 497 -35.34 -32.29 17.70
CA ASP A 497 -35.38 -32.18 19.15
C ASP A 497 -33.99 -32.03 19.79
N ARG A 498 -32.93 -32.47 19.08
CA ARG A 498 -31.50 -32.63 19.45
C ARG A 498 -31.05 -34.05 19.80
N ILE A 499 -31.87 -35.08 19.63
CA ILE A 499 -31.54 -36.48 19.94
C ILE A 499 -31.42 -37.30 18.66
N CYS A 500 -30.31 -38.02 18.50
CA CYS A 500 -30.05 -38.74 17.26
C CYS A 500 -30.89 -40.03 17.12
N ASP A 501 -31.52 -40.21 15.96
CA ASP A 501 -32.16 -41.45 15.49
C ASP A 501 -31.29 -42.71 15.68
N ALA A 502 -29.99 -42.55 15.49
CA ALA A 502 -29.03 -43.65 15.37
C ALA A 502 -27.79 -43.49 16.25
N SER A 503 -27.16 -44.62 16.56
CA SER A 503 -26.02 -44.73 17.48
C SER A 503 -24.65 -44.32 16.91
N ASP A 504 -24.56 -44.03 15.60
CA ASP A 504 -23.31 -43.87 14.85
C ASP A 504 -23.22 -42.44 14.27
N LEU A 505 -22.40 -41.58 14.88
CA LEU A 505 -22.09 -40.23 14.39
C LEU A 505 -20.88 -40.25 13.44
N ASP A 506 -21.00 -39.69 12.23
CA ASP A 506 -19.87 -39.48 11.31
C ASP A 506 -19.28 -38.06 11.48
N ASP A 507 -18.55 -37.84 12.59
CA ASP A 507 -17.73 -36.66 12.95
C ASP A 507 -18.41 -35.25 12.96
N GLY A 508 -19.70 -35.12 12.61
CA GLY A 508 -20.49 -33.88 12.68
C GLY A 508 -21.13 -33.60 14.05
N TRP A 509 -21.39 -32.32 14.37
CA TRP A 509 -22.12 -31.88 15.58
C TRP A 509 -23.48 -31.31 15.18
N ALA A 510 -24.40 -32.19 14.79
CA ALA A 510 -25.83 -31.90 14.68
C ALA A 510 -26.51 -32.24 16.02
N CYS A 511 -26.93 -33.49 16.16
CA CYS A 511 -27.65 -34.09 17.28
C CYS A 511 -26.75 -34.58 18.43
N THR A 512 -27.37 -35.03 19.53
CA THR A 512 -26.74 -35.76 20.63
C THR A 512 -27.23 -37.20 20.64
N VAL A 513 -26.34 -38.21 20.65
CA VAL A 513 -26.79 -39.61 20.71
C VAL A 513 -27.57 -39.85 22.02
N SER A 514 -28.81 -40.34 21.88
CA SER A 514 -29.72 -40.74 22.96
C SER A 514 -29.02 -41.56 24.05
N ALA A 515 -29.41 -41.35 25.31
CA ALA A 515 -28.97 -42.13 26.46
C ALA A 515 -29.34 -43.62 26.33
N ALA A 516 -30.47 -43.92 25.68
CA ALA A 516 -30.89 -45.28 25.32
C ALA A 516 -30.06 -45.89 24.17
N GLY A 517 -29.30 -45.06 23.44
CA GLY A 517 -28.41 -45.45 22.34
C GLY A 517 -29.02 -45.31 20.93
N SER A 518 -30.27 -44.90 20.84
CA SER A 518 -31.02 -44.45 19.66
C SER A 518 -32.26 -43.74 20.19
N ASP A 519 -32.73 -42.70 19.52
CA ASP A 519 -33.99 -42.06 19.87
C ASP A 519 -35.14 -43.10 20.01
N LEU A 520 -35.95 -42.97 21.06
CA LEU A 520 -37.15 -43.77 21.31
C LEU A 520 -38.45 -43.10 20.83
N CYS A 521 -38.42 -41.80 20.55
CA CYS A 521 -39.50 -40.95 20.03
C CYS A 521 -39.14 -40.12 18.76
N PRO A 522 -38.45 -40.65 17.72
CA PRO A 522 -37.90 -39.89 16.56
C PRO A 522 -38.89 -39.28 15.55
N MET A 523 -40.15 -39.09 15.95
CA MET A 523 -41.12 -38.25 15.24
C MET A 523 -42.01 -37.56 16.27
N SER A 524 -41.35 -36.99 17.29
CA SER A 524 -41.88 -36.03 18.25
C SER A 524 -42.49 -34.81 17.54
N PRO A 525 -43.26 -33.96 18.23
CA PRO A 525 -43.80 -32.75 17.59
C PRO A 525 -42.68 -31.71 17.41
N PRO A 526 -42.42 -31.13 16.19
CA PRO A 526 -41.38 -30.11 15.92
C PRO A 526 -41.56 -28.74 16.63
N SER A 527 -41.66 -28.80 17.95
CA SER A 527 -41.89 -27.75 18.93
C SER A 527 -41.51 -28.22 20.35
N PHE A 528 -41.38 -29.54 20.53
CA PHE A 528 -40.51 -30.17 21.51
C PHE A 528 -39.04 -29.89 21.14
N THR A 529 -38.16 -29.90 22.15
CA THR A 529 -36.71 -30.09 21.98
C THR A 529 -36.17 -30.65 23.29
N SER A 530 -35.31 -31.66 23.25
CA SER A 530 -34.66 -32.22 24.43
C SER A 530 -33.95 -31.13 25.27
N TYR A 531 -34.30 -31.05 26.56
CA TYR A 531 -33.49 -30.41 27.60
C TYR A 531 -33.87 -30.94 28.99
N VAL A 532 -32.95 -30.78 29.96
CA VAL A 532 -32.98 -31.32 31.35
C VAL A 532 -34.11 -30.75 32.25
N GLY A 533 -35.36 -30.86 31.82
CA GLY A 533 -36.57 -30.36 32.46
C GLY A 533 -37.82 -30.41 31.56
N ASN A 534 -37.81 -31.35 30.62
CA ASN A 534 -38.90 -31.86 29.76
C ASN A 534 -38.47 -33.18 29.09
N ASP A 535 -37.15 -33.44 29.04
CA ASP A 535 -36.50 -34.72 28.76
C ASP A 535 -35.25 -34.82 29.66
N ILE A 536 -35.32 -35.62 30.73
CA ILE A 536 -34.31 -35.58 31.81
C ILE A 536 -33.18 -36.61 31.66
N ASP A 537 -33.44 -37.83 31.20
CA ASP A 537 -32.41 -38.83 30.91
C ASP A 537 -31.75 -38.62 29.54
N ARG A 538 -32.51 -38.06 28.58
CA ARG A 538 -32.19 -37.87 27.15
C ARG A 538 -32.33 -39.10 26.28
N ASP A 539 -33.46 -39.81 26.41
CA ASP A 539 -33.83 -40.84 25.45
C ASP A 539 -34.46 -40.32 24.14
N GLY A 540 -35.07 -39.12 24.17
CA GLY A 540 -35.81 -38.45 23.07
C GLY A 540 -37.32 -38.23 23.34
N CYS A 541 -37.86 -38.68 24.47
CA CYS A 541 -39.29 -38.58 24.80
C CYS A 541 -39.61 -37.45 25.81
N GLU A 542 -40.84 -36.90 25.80
CA GLU A 542 -41.25 -35.86 26.78
C GLU A 542 -41.70 -36.47 28.13
N ASP A 543 -41.02 -36.15 29.26
CA ASP A 543 -41.38 -36.63 30.62
C ASP A 543 -42.89 -36.40 30.93
N ALA A 544 -43.44 -35.31 30.38
CA ALA A 544 -44.79 -34.88 30.67
C ALA A 544 -45.91 -35.71 30.01
N GLY A 545 -45.60 -36.67 29.14
CA GLY A 545 -46.64 -37.48 28.50
C GLY A 545 -46.26 -38.63 27.56
N GLU A 546 -45.00 -38.76 27.12
CA GLU A 546 -44.57 -39.85 26.23
C GLU A 546 -43.81 -40.96 27.00
N ASP A 547 -42.98 -40.61 28.01
CA ASP A 547 -42.20 -41.55 28.83
C ASP A 547 -42.91 -42.08 30.11
N LEU A 548 -42.31 -43.08 30.78
CA LEU A 548 -42.77 -43.88 31.92
C LEU A 548 -41.62 -44.43 32.83
N ASP A 549 -40.37 -43.98 32.66
CA ASP A 549 -39.21 -44.39 33.47
C ASP A 549 -38.21 -43.21 33.52
N ASP A 550 -38.70 -41.98 33.85
CA ASP A 550 -38.13 -40.64 33.54
C ASP A 550 -36.58 -40.51 33.60
N ASP A 551 -35.86 -41.19 34.50
CA ASP A 551 -34.38 -41.12 34.61
C ASP A 551 -33.61 -42.38 34.15
N ASN A 552 -34.33 -43.39 33.66
CA ASN A 552 -33.87 -44.66 33.06
C ASN A 552 -32.88 -45.49 33.93
N ASP A 553 -32.91 -45.32 35.26
CA ASP A 553 -32.14 -46.20 36.19
C ASP A 553 -32.61 -47.67 36.14
N GLY A 554 -33.86 -47.88 35.71
CA GLY A 554 -34.57 -49.16 35.66
C GLY A 554 -35.64 -49.33 36.74
N THR A 555 -36.03 -48.22 37.40
CA THR A 555 -36.97 -48.18 38.53
C THR A 555 -38.10 -47.17 38.28
N MET A 556 -38.97 -47.45 37.30
CA MET A 556 -40.24 -46.75 37.00
C MET A 556 -40.82 -45.91 38.17
N ASP A 557 -41.20 -44.67 37.88
CA ASP A 557 -41.62 -43.60 38.81
C ASP A 557 -42.86 -43.90 39.69
N ASP A 558 -43.50 -45.07 39.52
CA ASP A 558 -44.51 -45.63 40.44
C ASP A 558 -43.91 -46.40 41.64
N VAL A 559 -42.59 -46.63 41.65
CA VAL A 559 -41.80 -47.31 42.69
C VAL A 559 -40.74 -46.41 43.33
N ASP A 560 -40.19 -45.45 42.59
CA ASP A 560 -39.01 -44.69 43.00
C ASP A 560 -39.26 -43.60 44.09
N ASP A 561 -38.24 -43.32 44.91
CA ASP A 561 -38.24 -42.18 45.84
C ASP A 561 -37.54 -40.92 45.26
N CYS A 562 -36.75 -41.10 44.19
CA CYS A 562 -35.95 -40.11 43.46
C CYS A 562 -36.14 -40.11 41.91
N PRO A 563 -37.36 -40.24 41.33
CA PRO A 563 -37.63 -40.53 39.89
C PRO A 563 -37.26 -39.44 38.85
N LEU A 564 -36.23 -38.65 39.11
CA LEU A 564 -35.68 -37.58 38.26
C LEU A 564 -34.16 -37.44 38.49
N VAL A 565 -33.52 -38.44 39.11
CA VAL A 565 -32.13 -38.44 39.60
C VAL A 565 -31.65 -39.89 39.67
N PRO A 566 -31.07 -40.45 38.59
CA PRO A 566 -30.89 -41.89 38.45
C PRO A 566 -29.95 -42.45 39.52
N GLY A 567 -30.36 -43.55 40.13
CA GLY A 567 -29.79 -44.05 41.37
C GLY A 567 -29.25 -45.48 41.31
N THR A 568 -28.82 -45.92 42.48
CA THR A 568 -28.52 -47.34 42.76
C THR A 568 -28.85 -47.76 44.19
N SER A 569 -29.35 -46.83 45.03
CA SER A 569 -29.63 -47.10 46.45
C SER A 569 -30.64 -48.23 46.62
N SER A 570 -30.26 -49.24 47.40
CA SER A 570 -31.00 -50.50 47.54
C SER A 570 -31.25 -50.92 48.99
N LEU A 571 -30.76 -50.12 49.95
CA LEU A 571 -30.94 -50.24 51.38
C LEU A 571 -31.38 -48.89 51.97
N GLY A 572 -31.98 -48.91 53.16
CA GLY A 572 -32.48 -47.71 53.84
C GLY A 572 -33.94 -47.39 53.55
N ASP A 573 -34.29 -46.11 53.66
CA ASP A 573 -35.65 -45.54 53.52
C ASP A 573 -35.76 -44.60 52.28
N ALA A 574 -34.84 -44.71 51.32
CA ALA A 574 -34.82 -43.98 50.04
C ALA A 574 -34.24 -44.88 48.94
N LEU A 575 -35.08 -45.38 48.03
CA LEU A 575 -34.72 -46.31 46.95
C LEU A 575 -34.71 -45.60 45.59
N GLY A 576 -33.82 -46.02 44.69
CA GLY A 576 -33.64 -45.37 43.37
C GLY A 576 -32.92 -44.02 43.43
N CYS A 577 -32.34 -43.71 44.58
CA CYS A 577 -31.57 -42.49 44.78
C CYS A 577 -30.08 -42.73 44.54
N ALA A 578 -29.33 -41.63 44.37
CA ALA A 578 -27.87 -41.64 44.31
C ALA A 578 -27.25 -42.36 45.53
N ASP A 579 -26.31 -43.25 45.24
CA ASP A 579 -25.51 -44.08 46.15
C ASP A 579 -24.10 -44.09 45.52
N PHE A 580 -23.31 -43.08 45.86
CA PHE A 580 -22.09 -42.71 45.11
C PHE A 580 -20.96 -43.74 45.23
N ASP A 581 -20.86 -44.42 46.38
CA ASP A 581 -19.78 -45.38 46.64
C ASP A 581 -20.22 -46.86 46.63
N ASN A 582 -21.53 -47.12 46.49
CA ASN A 582 -22.15 -48.44 46.29
C ASN A 582 -22.07 -49.36 47.52
N ASP A 583 -22.09 -48.79 48.73
CA ASP A 583 -22.35 -49.53 49.98
C ASP A 583 -23.82 -50.03 50.05
N GLY A 584 -24.76 -49.31 49.43
CA GLY A 584 -26.18 -49.62 49.31
C GLY A 584 -27.13 -48.59 49.93
N TYR A 585 -26.65 -47.68 50.79
CA TYR A 585 -27.42 -46.55 51.34
C TYR A 585 -27.36 -45.33 50.39
N SER A 586 -28.36 -44.43 50.46
CA SER A 586 -28.34 -43.21 49.63
C SER A 586 -27.43 -42.13 50.21
N ASP A 587 -26.83 -41.31 49.34
CA ASP A 587 -26.05 -40.10 49.68
C ASP A 587 -26.78 -39.14 50.63
N SER A 588 -28.12 -39.20 50.65
CA SER A 588 -28.99 -38.34 51.49
C SER A 588 -29.19 -38.86 52.91
N THR A 589 -28.82 -40.11 53.16
CA THR A 589 -29.03 -40.86 54.41
C THR A 589 -27.74 -41.34 55.06
N ASP A 590 -26.66 -41.38 54.29
CA ASP A 590 -25.32 -41.74 54.73
C ASP A 590 -24.56 -40.51 55.27
N GLU A 591 -23.73 -40.72 56.30
CA GLU A 591 -22.83 -39.74 56.89
C GLU A 591 -21.43 -39.76 56.26
N PHE A 592 -21.08 -40.79 55.46
CA PHE A 592 -19.81 -40.90 54.73
C PHE A 592 -19.96 -41.24 53.21
N PRO A 593 -20.71 -40.47 52.37
CA PRO A 593 -21.08 -40.84 50.98
C PRO A 593 -19.98 -40.92 49.92
N THR A 594 -18.75 -41.25 50.30
CA THR A 594 -17.55 -41.38 49.45
C THR A 594 -16.56 -42.42 49.98
N GLU A 595 -16.89 -43.16 51.05
CA GLU A 595 -16.05 -44.16 51.70
C GLU A 595 -16.90 -45.41 52.06
N PRO A 596 -17.00 -46.41 51.16
CA PRO A 596 -17.98 -47.51 51.21
C PRO A 596 -17.66 -48.57 52.28
N THR A 597 -16.94 -48.17 53.33
CA THR A 597 -16.67 -48.96 54.53
C THR A 597 -17.11 -48.25 55.80
N GLN A 598 -17.60 -47.01 55.71
CA GLN A 598 -18.24 -46.25 56.80
C GLN A 598 -19.63 -45.80 56.34
N TRP A 599 -20.59 -45.68 57.26
CA TRP A 599 -21.93 -45.17 56.93
C TRP A 599 -22.67 -44.52 58.12
N PHE A 600 -21.95 -44.25 59.21
CA PHE A 600 -22.53 -43.80 60.49
C PHE A 600 -21.43 -43.27 61.42
N ASP A 601 -21.69 -42.15 62.11
CA ASP A 601 -20.87 -41.58 63.19
C ASP A 601 -21.72 -41.49 64.47
N ALA A 602 -21.26 -42.10 65.56
CA ALA A 602 -22.03 -42.17 66.80
C ALA A 602 -21.84 -40.98 67.76
N ASP A 603 -20.85 -40.11 67.56
CA ASP A 603 -20.58 -38.96 68.45
C ASP A 603 -20.20 -37.63 67.80
N GLU A 604 -20.30 -37.55 66.46
CA GLU A 604 -20.21 -36.35 65.61
C GLU A 604 -18.78 -35.76 65.52
N ASP A 605 -17.75 -36.61 65.46
CA ASP A 605 -16.33 -36.20 65.39
C ASP A 605 -15.69 -36.32 63.99
N GLY A 606 -16.32 -37.08 63.08
CA GLY A 606 -15.88 -37.25 61.70
C GLY A 606 -15.11 -38.55 61.39
N TYR A 607 -14.98 -39.47 62.34
CA TYR A 607 -14.48 -40.84 62.09
C TYR A 607 -15.60 -41.87 62.20
N GLY A 608 -15.72 -42.75 61.20
CA GLY A 608 -16.85 -43.67 61.12
C GLY A 608 -16.81 -44.82 62.13
N ASP A 609 -18.00 -45.24 62.58
CA ASP A 609 -18.23 -46.19 63.67
C ASP A 609 -17.81 -47.64 63.34
N ASN A 610 -17.48 -47.96 62.06
CA ASN A 610 -17.07 -49.29 61.64
C ASN A 610 -15.55 -49.51 61.87
N PRO A 611 -15.13 -50.39 62.81
CA PRO A 611 -13.73 -50.60 63.15
C PRO A 611 -12.95 -51.45 62.13
N ASP A 612 -13.63 -52.03 61.15
CA ASP A 612 -13.00 -52.71 59.99
C ASP A 612 -12.96 -51.79 58.74
N GLY A 613 -13.44 -50.55 58.83
CA GLY A 613 -13.46 -49.55 57.75
C GLY A 613 -12.25 -48.60 57.71
N PHE A 614 -12.21 -47.71 56.72
CA PHE A 614 -11.17 -46.68 56.59
C PHE A 614 -11.22 -45.68 57.74
N GLU A 615 -10.05 -45.38 58.31
CA GLU A 615 -9.81 -44.50 59.46
C GLU A 615 -10.82 -44.63 60.62
N GLY A 616 -11.43 -45.82 60.76
CA GLY A 616 -12.54 -46.07 61.67
C GLY A 616 -12.21 -45.79 63.14
N ASP A 617 -13.17 -45.20 63.85
CA ASP A 617 -12.91 -44.51 65.10
C ASP A 617 -12.32 -45.44 66.17
N GLY A 618 -11.16 -45.05 66.70
CA GLY A 618 -10.50 -45.72 67.80
C GLY A 618 -11.22 -45.56 69.15
N CYS A 619 -12.10 -44.56 69.31
CA CYS A 619 -12.76 -44.15 70.54
C CYS A 619 -14.30 -44.35 70.54
N ALA A 620 -14.97 -44.18 69.40
CA ALA A 620 -16.35 -44.53 68.98
C ALA A 620 -17.53 -44.03 69.83
N GLN A 621 -17.26 -43.37 70.96
CA GLN A 621 -18.22 -42.81 71.92
C GLN A 621 -17.57 -41.66 72.73
N THR A 622 -16.45 -41.10 72.27
CA THR A 622 -15.70 -40.00 72.88
C THR A 622 -14.88 -39.24 71.83
N ALA A 623 -15.56 -38.48 70.97
CA ALA A 623 -15.06 -37.48 70.03
C ALA A 623 -13.64 -36.94 70.29
N GLY A 624 -12.80 -36.97 69.26
CA GLY A 624 -11.41 -36.58 69.29
C GLY A 624 -10.91 -35.96 67.99
N THR A 625 -9.58 -35.82 67.89
CA THR A 625 -8.90 -35.17 66.75
C THR A 625 -7.53 -35.78 66.41
N SER A 626 -7.07 -36.80 67.16
CA SER A 626 -5.80 -37.47 66.84
C SER A 626 -5.87 -38.21 65.49
N THR A 627 -4.72 -38.24 64.81
CA THR A 627 -4.54 -38.67 63.40
C THR A 627 -3.26 -39.48 63.18
N ALA A 628 -2.30 -39.46 64.12
CA ALA A 628 -0.97 -40.04 63.94
C ALA A 628 -0.85 -41.50 64.43
N ASP A 629 -1.54 -41.85 65.52
CA ASP A 629 -1.44 -43.16 66.17
C ASP A 629 -2.78 -43.89 66.36
N ARG A 630 -3.87 -43.14 66.58
CA ARG A 630 -5.23 -43.66 66.76
C ARG A 630 -6.24 -42.58 66.41
N PHE A 631 -7.06 -42.83 65.39
CA PHE A 631 -8.10 -41.92 64.91
C PHE A 631 -9.23 -41.73 65.95
N GLY A 632 -9.91 -40.58 65.87
CA GLY A 632 -11.07 -40.17 66.69
C GLY A 632 -10.85 -40.05 68.20
N CYS A 633 -9.60 -39.99 68.67
CA CYS A 633 -9.29 -39.90 70.10
C CYS A 633 -8.75 -38.51 70.51
N ALA A 634 -8.80 -38.22 71.82
CA ALA A 634 -8.38 -36.93 72.37
C ALA A 634 -6.90 -36.62 72.10
N ASP A 635 -6.67 -35.40 71.60
CA ASP A 635 -5.39 -34.75 71.34
C ASP A 635 -5.53 -33.31 71.89
N ALA A 636 -4.79 -32.99 72.94
CA ALA A 636 -4.99 -31.76 73.73
C ALA A 636 -4.30 -30.51 73.19
N ASP A 637 -3.39 -30.63 72.22
CA ASP A 637 -2.65 -29.49 71.65
C ASP A 637 -2.64 -29.41 70.11
N GLY A 638 -3.03 -30.48 69.41
CA GLY A 638 -3.27 -30.52 67.97
C GLY A 638 -2.07 -30.94 67.13
N ASP A 639 -1.09 -31.65 67.69
CA ASP A 639 0.05 -32.21 66.94
C ASP A 639 -0.31 -33.48 66.14
N GLY A 640 -1.44 -34.12 66.47
CA GLY A 640 -1.97 -35.31 65.81
C GLY A 640 -1.76 -36.62 66.59
N TRP A 641 -0.86 -36.66 67.58
CA TRP A 641 -0.73 -37.82 68.47
C TRP A 641 -1.78 -37.78 69.59
N SER A 642 -2.31 -38.94 69.98
CA SER A 642 -3.27 -39.00 71.09
C SER A 642 -2.60 -38.72 72.45
N ASP A 643 -3.32 -38.06 73.37
CA ASP A 643 -2.94 -37.72 74.76
C ASP A 643 -2.26 -38.86 75.56
N LEU A 644 -2.47 -40.11 75.12
CA LEU A 644 -2.04 -41.34 75.77
C LEU A 644 -0.60 -41.75 75.39
N ASN A 645 -0.11 -41.33 74.22
CA ASN A 645 1.14 -41.80 73.63
C ASN A 645 2.19 -40.69 73.38
N ASP A 646 1.80 -39.43 73.54
CA ASP A 646 2.69 -38.27 73.44
C ASP A 646 3.53 -38.04 74.73
N ALA A 647 4.80 -37.64 74.56
CA ALA A 647 5.72 -37.24 75.62
C ALA A 647 5.48 -35.82 76.16
N PHE A 648 4.92 -34.89 75.37
CA PHE A 648 4.64 -33.50 75.78
C PHE A 648 3.19 -33.01 75.47
N PRO A 649 2.09 -33.58 76.04
CA PRO A 649 0.67 -33.32 75.66
C PRO A 649 0.08 -31.92 75.95
N THR A 650 0.87 -30.87 75.70
CA THR A 650 0.59 -29.44 75.82
C THR A 650 1.54 -28.58 74.95
N LEU A 651 2.39 -29.19 74.11
CA LEU A 651 3.41 -28.59 73.28
C LEU A 651 3.46 -29.27 71.89
N ALA A 652 2.50 -28.93 71.02
CA ALA A 652 2.27 -29.40 69.63
C ALA A 652 3.42 -29.19 68.61
N SER A 653 4.66 -29.11 69.07
CA SER A 653 5.89 -28.98 68.30
C SER A 653 6.89 -30.10 68.64
N GLN A 654 6.60 -30.92 69.66
CA GLN A 654 7.45 -31.95 70.22
C GLN A 654 6.58 -33.10 70.75
N HIS A 655 6.70 -34.32 70.22
CA HIS A 655 6.01 -35.51 70.77
C HIS A 655 6.94 -36.61 71.30
N ALA A 656 8.25 -36.42 71.22
CA ALA A 656 9.26 -37.41 71.58
C ALA A 656 10.45 -36.77 72.31
N ASP A 657 10.91 -37.46 73.36
CA ASP A 657 12.12 -37.19 74.13
C ASP A 657 12.94 -38.50 74.13
N GLY A 658 14.01 -38.54 73.35
CA GLY A 658 14.73 -39.75 72.99
C GLY A 658 15.69 -40.27 74.07
N ASP A 659 16.16 -39.40 74.97
CA ASP A 659 17.12 -39.78 76.02
C ASP A 659 16.81 -39.31 77.46
N GLY A 660 15.81 -38.43 77.63
CA GLY A 660 15.24 -38.06 78.91
C GLY A 660 15.81 -36.79 79.56
N ASP A 661 16.40 -35.88 78.77
CA ASP A 661 16.92 -34.60 79.28
C ASP A 661 15.86 -33.49 79.40
N GLY A 662 14.75 -33.62 78.65
CA GLY A 662 13.59 -32.73 78.69
C GLY A 662 13.50 -31.72 77.54
N TYR A 663 14.47 -31.69 76.62
CA TYR A 663 14.30 -31.13 75.28
C TYR A 663 13.76 -32.20 74.33
N GLY A 664 13.06 -31.80 73.27
CA GLY A 664 12.39 -32.75 72.37
C GLY A 664 13.13 -32.99 71.06
N ASP A 665 13.01 -34.21 70.54
CA ASP A 665 13.72 -34.76 69.37
C ASP A 665 13.42 -34.02 68.04
N SER A 666 12.28 -33.29 67.97
CA SER A 666 11.86 -32.61 66.74
C SER A 666 12.76 -31.42 66.48
N LEU A 667 13.65 -31.52 65.48
CA LEU A 667 14.58 -30.45 65.08
C LEU A 667 13.90 -29.13 64.65
N THR A 668 12.58 -29.15 64.42
CA THR A 668 11.74 -27.98 64.11
C THR A 668 10.83 -27.57 65.26
N GLY A 669 10.91 -28.24 66.41
CA GLY A 669 10.11 -27.98 67.60
C GLY A 669 10.55 -26.74 68.37
N PHE A 670 9.81 -26.41 69.44
CA PHE A 670 10.26 -25.42 70.42
C PHE A 670 11.44 -25.96 71.23
N GLN A 671 12.49 -25.14 71.39
CA GLN A 671 13.78 -25.49 72.02
C GLN A 671 14.21 -26.93 71.66
N PRO A 672 14.48 -27.19 70.38
CA PRO A 672 14.76 -28.54 69.90
C PRO A 672 16.12 -28.99 70.44
N ASP A 673 16.24 -30.27 70.80
CA ASP A 673 17.54 -30.78 71.24
C ASP A 673 18.54 -30.73 70.08
N ALA A 674 19.67 -30.04 70.30
CA ALA A 674 20.79 -29.95 69.38
C ALA A 674 21.73 -31.17 69.48
N CYS A 675 21.46 -32.09 70.39
CA CYS A 675 22.16 -33.33 70.70
C CYS A 675 21.24 -34.57 71.03
N PRO A 676 20.20 -34.96 70.23
CA PRO A 676 19.11 -35.96 70.53
C PRO A 676 19.46 -37.44 70.87
N ALA A 677 20.59 -37.69 71.51
CA ALA A 677 21.07 -38.97 72.03
C ALA A 677 22.21 -38.80 73.06
N VAL A 678 22.47 -37.57 73.53
CA VAL A 678 23.57 -37.18 74.42
C VAL A 678 23.13 -36.08 75.40
N PHE A 679 22.17 -36.40 76.29
CA PHE A 679 21.74 -35.66 77.48
C PHE A 679 22.69 -34.53 77.91
N GLY A 680 22.19 -33.30 77.90
CA GLY A 680 22.98 -32.12 78.18
C GLY A 680 22.37 -31.17 79.21
N SER A 681 22.83 -29.92 79.17
CA SER A 681 22.36 -28.86 80.06
C SER A 681 22.62 -27.43 79.56
N SER A 682 23.24 -27.25 78.38
CA SER A 682 23.41 -25.92 77.77
C SER A 682 22.04 -25.26 77.50
N THR A 683 21.97 -23.93 77.67
CA THR A 683 20.73 -23.13 77.57
C THR A 683 20.85 -21.87 76.73
N GLU A 684 22.04 -21.43 76.32
CA GLU A 684 22.19 -20.16 75.59
C GLU A 684 22.35 -20.35 74.06
N ASP A 685 23.09 -21.37 73.61
CA ASP A 685 23.40 -21.59 72.18
C ASP A 685 22.95 -22.95 71.61
N ARG A 686 23.09 -24.04 72.39
CA ARG A 686 22.78 -25.41 71.95
C ARG A 686 22.03 -26.19 73.03
N PHE A 687 20.73 -25.92 73.14
CA PHE A 687 19.79 -26.67 73.98
C PHE A 687 20.02 -28.19 73.89
N GLY A 688 20.06 -28.85 75.05
CA GLY A 688 20.29 -30.29 75.20
C GLY A 688 21.71 -30.79 74.93
N CYS A 689 22.66 -29.91 74.57
CA CYS A 689 24.07 -30.28 74.48
C CYS A 689 24.84 -30.08 75.79
N ALA A 690 26.04 -30.69 75.86
CA ALA A 690 26.92 -30.63 77.03
C ALA A 690 27.52 -29.23 77.29
N ASP A 691 27.57 -28.90 78.57
CA ASP A 691 28.13 -27.69 79.19
C ASP A 691 28.96 -28.18 80.41
N THR A 692 30.27 -27.97 80.38
CA THR A 692 31.23 -28.58 81.33
C THR A 692 31.38 -27.82 82.65
N ASP A 693 31.22 -26.49 82.67
CA ASP A 693 31.44 -25.69 83.88
C ASP A 693 30.19 -24.93 84.40
N GLY A 694 29.12 -24.90 83.60
CA GLY A 694 27.77 -24.50 84.02
C GLY A 694 27.46 -23.01 83.79
N ASP A 695 28.09 -22.38 82.82
CA ASP A 695 27.85 -20.97 82.46
C ASP A 695 26.60 -20.79 81.55
N GLY A 696 26.18 -21.84 80.84
CA GLY A 696 25.02 -21.89 79.94
C GLY A 696 25.37 -22.12 78.47
N TRP A 697 26.60 -21.83 78.05
CA TRP A 697 27.10 -22.11 76.70
C TRP A 697 27.56 -23.56 76.55
N SER A 698 27.58 -24.06 75.32
CA SER A 698 28.04 -25.43 75.03
C SER A 698 29.56 -25.54 74.84
N ASP A 699 30.11 -26.68 75.27
CA ASP A 699 31.54 -27.08 75.15
C ASP A 699 32.15 -26.90 73.74
N LEU A 700 31.31 -26.76 72.72
CA LEU A 700 31.68 -26.68 71.30
C LEU A 700 31.91 -25.25 70.81
N ASN A 701 31.22 -24.28 71.41
CA ASN A 701 31.16 -22.88 70.96
C ASN A 701 31.79 -21.89 71.95
N ASP A 702 31.92 -22.28 73.22
CA ASP A 702 32.65 -21.52 74.23
C ASP A 702 34.17 -21.47 73.90
N ALA A 703 34.76 -20.27 73.94
CA ALA A 703 36.19 -20.04 73.75
C ALA A 703 37.05 -20.50 74.95
N PHE A 704 36.47 -20.58 76.16
CA PHE A 704 37.12 -20.99 77.40
C PHE A 704 36.31 -22.05 78.20
N PRO A 705 36.05 -23.30 77.69
CA PRO A 705 35.15 -24.33 78.28
C PRO A 705 35.48 -24.92 79.67
N ASN A 706 36.25 -24.21 80.49
CA ASN A 706 36.68 -24.56 81.84
C ASN A 706 36.80 -23.30 82.75
N GLU A 707 36.34 -22.12 82.31
CA GLU A 707 36.33 -20.85 83.06
C GLU A 707 35.08 -19.99 82.71
N ALA A 708 33.94 -20.39 83.29
CA ALA A 708 32.60 -19.75 83.36
C ALA A 708 32.50 -18.24 83.69
N THR A 709 33.54 -17.43 83.49
CA THR A 709 33.46 -15.97 83.43
C THR A 709 33.84 -15.40 82.06
N GLN A 710 34.28 -16.23 81.10
CA GLN A 710 34.61 -15.84 79.73
C GLN A 710 34.09 -16.89 78.75
N HIS A 711 33.40 -16.49 77.69
CA HIS A 711 32.99 -17.39 76.59
C HIS A 711 33.30 -16.87 75.18
N GLU A 712 33.70 -15.60 75.04
CA GLU A 712 34.04 -14.97 73.76
C GLU A 712 35.48 -14.40 73.80
N ASP A 713 36.22 -14.66 72.72
CA ASP A 713 37.52 -14.07 72.34
C ASP A 713 37.40 -13.73 70.84
N ALA A 714 37.16 -12.45 70.53
CA ALA A 714 36.65 -12.05 69.21
C ALA A 714 37.76 -11.81 68.16
N ASP A 715 39.00 -11.56 68.59
CA ASP A 715 40.14 -11.35 67.69
C ASP A 715 41.27 -12.39 67.84
N GLY A 716 41.24 -13.20 68.89
CA GLY A 716 42.11 -14.36 69.08
C GLY A 716 43.45 -14.05 69.74
N ASP A 717 43.57 -12.96 70.52
CA ASP A 717 44.78 -12.67 71.29
C ASP A 717 44.90 -13.47 72.60
N GLY A 718 43.79 -14.02 73.09
CA GLY A 718 43.71 -14.87 74.29
C GLY A 718 43.22 -14.16 75.55
N TYR A 719 42.80 -12.89 75.48
CA TYR A 719 42.05 -12.18 76.51
C TYR A 719 40.54 -12.20 76.19
N GLY A 720 39.71 -12.47 77.19
CA GLY A 720 38.27 -12.65 76.98
C GLY A 720 37.48 -11.34 77.04
N GLU A 721 36.44 -11.24 76.22
CA GLU A 721 35.64 -10.03 75.98
C GLU A 721 34.73 -9.61 77.16
N ASN A 722 34.48 -10.51 78.13
CA ASN A 722 33.65 -10.15 79.29
C ASN A 722 34.42 -9.26 80.27
N ALA A 723 34.10 -7.96 80.26
CA ALA A 723 34.74 -6.95 81.10
C ALA A 723 34.65 -7.18 82.64
N ASP A 724 33.71 -8.00 83.12
CA ASP A 724 33.61 -8.42 84.53
C ASP A 724 34.30 -9.78 84.81
N GLY A 725 34.85 -10.43 83.78
CA GLY A 725 35.51 -11.74 83.83
C GLY A 725 36.98 -11.71 84.26
N VAL A 726 37.63 -12.87 84.20
CA VAL A 726 39.07 -13.00 84.51
C VAL A 726 39.91 -12.50 83.34
N MET A 727 40.83 -11.55 83.61
CA MET A 727 41.72 -10.92 82.63
C MET A 727 40.99 -10.45 81.36
N PRO A 728 40.08 -9.46 81.48
CA PRO A 728 39.35 -8.94 80.34
C PRO A 728 40.27 -8.19 79.38
N ASP A 729 39.96 -8.25 78.09
CA ASP A 729 40.58 -7.35 77.11
C ASP A 729 40.23 -5.89 77.43
N SER A 730 41.22 -5.00 77.25
CA SER A 730 41.10 -3.54 77.38
C SER A 730 40.95 -2.83 76.04
N CYS A 731 41.13 -3.55 74.92
CA CYS A 731 40.96 -3.08 73.54
C CYS A 731 39.99 -3.91 72.66
N PRO A 732 38.83 -4.40 73.14
CA PRO A 732 37.87 -5.27 72.43
C PRO A 732 37.88 -5.24 70.90
N GLY A 733 38.36 -6.33 70.30
CA GLY A 733 38.42 -6.54 68.85
C GLY A 733 39.57 -5.83 68.12
N LEU A 734 40.69 -5.55 68.80
CA LEU A 734 41.90 -4.92 68.24
C LEU A 734 43.22 -5.64 68.60
N TYR A 735 43.24 -6.98 68.55
CA TYR A 735 44.39 -7.90 68.69
C TYR A 735 45.67 -7.24 69.18
N GLY A 736 45.94 -7.38 70.47
CA GLY A 736 47.11 -6.81 71.10
C GLY A 736 47.99 -7.85 71.77
N LEU A 737 49.08 -7.36 72.35
CA LEU A 737 49.97 -8.14 73.20
C LEU A 737 50.49 -7.32 74.40
N SER A 738 49.99 -6.08 74.58
CA SER A 738 50.23 -5.28 75.77
C SER A 738 49.82 -6.07 77.01
N SER A 739 50.72 -6.11 77.98
CA SER A 739 50.62 -6.92 79.19
C SER A 739 50.67 -6.10 80.47
N GLN A 740 50.79 -4.77 80.35
CA GLN A 740 50.89 -3.83 81.46
C GLN A 740 49.74 -2.82 81.43
N GLN A 741 48.91 -2.83 82.49
CA GLN A 741 47.70 -2.03 82.68
C GLN A 741 46.56 -2.26 81.68
N SER A 742 46.80 -2.04 80.39
CA SER A 742 45.82 -2.25 79.31
C SER A 742 46.12 -3.59 78.62
N PHE A 743 45.51 -4.68 79.11
CA PHE A 743 45.66 -6.01 78.50
C PHE A 743 45.01 -6.06 77.12
N GLY A 744 45.54 -6.87 76.20
CA GLY A 744 45.02 -7.04 74.84
C GLY A 744 45.09 -5.81 73.92
N CYS A 745 45.76 -4.73 74.35
CA CYS A 745 45.96 -3.55 73.51
C CYS A 745 47.22 -3.66 72.60
N PRO A 746 47.23 -2.98 71.44
CA PRO A 746 48.40 -2.90 70.57
C PRO A 746 49.64 -2.29 71.25
N ASP A 747 50.72 -3.06 71.17
CA ASP A 747 52.09 -2.76 71.59
C ASP A 747 52.97 -2.96 70.33
N SER A 748 53.65 -1.91 69.88
CA SER A 748 54.31 -1.89 68.57
C SER A 748 55.80 -2.24 68.60
N ASP A 749 56.43 -2.11 69.75
CA ASP A 749 57.88 -2.22 69.89
C ASP A 749 58.28 -3.39 70.85
N GLY A 750 57.33 -3.87 71.65
CA GLY A 750 57.36 -5.10 72.43
C GLY A 750 57.84 -4.94 73.86
N ASP A 751 57.81 -3.74 74.42
CA ASP A 751 58.20 -3.47 75.82
C ASP A 751 57.15 -3.96 76.85
N GLY A 752 55.86 -3.99 76.46
CA GLY A 752 54.72 -4.44 77.26
C GLY A 752 53.63 -3.39 77.52
N TRP A 753 53.84 -2.11 77.21
CA TRP A 753 52.84 -1.04 77.30
C TRP A 753 52.10 -0.81 75.96
N GLU A 754 50.93 -0.17 76.00
CA GLU A 754 50.22 0.22 74.78
C GLU A 754 50.73 1.55 74.19
N ASN A 755 50.79 1.66 72.86
CA ASN A 755 51.30 2.84 72.11
C ASN A 755 50.78 4.21 72.58
N ARG A 756 49.58 4.28 73.20
CA ARG A 756 48.96 5.55 73.62
C ARG A 756 49.37 6.02 75.02
N LEU A 757 49.98 5.13 75.81
CA LEU A 757 50.49 5.41 77.16
C LEU A 757 52.02 5.51 77.18
N ASP A 758 52.66 5.03 76.12
CA ASP A 758 54.09 5.19 75.88
C ASP A 758 54.42 6.60 75.31
N ALA A 759 55.51 7.21 75.79
CA ALA A 759 56.01 8.50 75.29
C ALA A 759 56.97 8.38 74.08
N TYR A 760 57.45 7.17 73.79
CA TYR A 760 58.50 6.80 72.85
C TYR A 760 58.15 5.50 72.08
N ASP A 761 56.95 5.43 71.49
CA ASP A 761 56.33 4.23 70.89
C ASP A 761 57.05 3.58 69.67
N ASP A 762 58.32 3.92 69.45
CA ASP A 762 59.24 3.27 68.50
C ASP A 762 60.58 2.79 69.12
N ALA A 763 60.71 2.80 70.46
CA ALA A 763 61.99 2.62 71.17
C ALA A 763 61.91 1.67 72.41
N PRO A 764 62.15 0.33 72.25
CA PRO A 764 61.87 -0.75 73.23
C PRO A 764 62.60 -0.77 74.59
N LEU A 765 63.02 0.38 75.10
CA LEU A 765 63.80 0.61 76.33
C LEU A 765 63.44 1.95 77.02
N LEU A 766 62.58 2.77 76.41
CA LEU A 766 62.13 4.08 76.88
C LEU A 766 60.60 4.09 76.81
N TRP A 767 59.92 4.66 77.81
CA TRP A 767 58.45 4.72 77.80
C TRP A 767 57.86 5.97 78.49
N SER A 768 58.69 6.87 79.07
CA SER A 768 58.19 8.09 79.71
C SER A 768 59.17 9.27 79.70
N ASP A 769 58.58 10.46 79.59
CA ASP A 769 59.16 11.79 79.81
C ASP A 769 58.22 12.47 80.83
N THR A 770 58.70 12.70 82.07
CA THR A 770 57.84 13.11 83.18
C THR A 770 57.57 14.62 83.25
N ASP A 771 58.46 15.47 82.75
CA ASP A 771 58.29 16.93 82.81
C ASP A 771 58.06 17.62 81.45
N GLY A 772 58.31 16.92 80.34
CA GLY A 772 57.90 17.29 79.00
C GLY A 772 58.88 18.17 78.23
N ASP A 773 60.17 18.15 78.58
CA ASP A 773 61.22 18.89 77.87
C ASP A 773 61.75 18.16 76.61
N GLY A 774 61.49 16.85 76.49
CA GLY A 774 61.88 15.99 75.37
C GLY A 774 62.99 14.99 75.67
N TYR A 775 63.52 14.93 76.89
CA TYR A 775 64.42 13.87 77.36
C TYR A 775 63.69 12.80 78.21
N ALA A 776 64.18 11.56 78.17
CA ALA A 776 63.49 10.40 78.72
C ALA A 776 63.93 10.07 80.16
N ASP A 777 62.96 9.66 80.99
CA ASP A 777 63.18 9.30 82.40
C ASP A 777 64.12 8.08 82.55
N GLN A 778 64.09 7.15 81.58
CA GLN A 778 64.86 5.91 81.62
C GLN A 778 66.35 6.17 81.32
N GLN A 779 67.19 6.09 82.35
CA GLN A 779 68.63 6.34 82.23
C GLN A 779 69.42 5.22 81.51
N GLY A 780 70.25 5.62 80.53
CA GLY A 780 71.21 4.76 79.83
C GLY A 780 71.31 4.99 78.32
N THR A 781 70.50 5.87 77.74
CA THR A 781 70.49 6.21 76.32
C THR A 781 71.13 7.59 76.06
N ASN A 782 71.20 8.00 74.79
CA ASN A 782 71.63 9.35 74.41
C ASN A 782 70.54 10.43 74.55
N LEU A 783 69.30 10.02 74.87
CA LEU A 783 68.14 10.86 75.15
C LEU A 783 67.70 10.81 76.62
N SER A 784 68.38 10.04 77.47
CA SER A 784 68.12 10.05 78.92
C SER A 784 68.36 11.43 79.52
N ASP A 785 67.50 11.80 80.46
CA ASP A 785 67.61 13.05 81.19
C ASP A 785 68.54 12.96 82.43
N ASP A 786 69.27 14.04 82.70
CA ASP A 786 70.06 14.30 83.91
C ASP A 786 69.31 15.17 84.95
N CYS A 787 68.10 15.66 84.63
CA CYS A 787 67.22 16.48 85.47
C CYS A 787 65.68 16.12 85.45
N PRO A 788 65.22 14.84 85.60
CA PRO A 788 63.83 14.40 85.26
C PRO A 788 62.64 14.92 86.09
N GLU A 789 62.81 16.03 86.81
CA GLU A 789 61.76 16.77 87.53
C GLU A 789 61.87 18.31 87.31
N GLU A 790 62.84 18.81 86.51
CA GLU A 790 63.19 20.24 86.38
C GLU A 790 63.51 20.72 84.94
N SER A 791 62.70 20.30 83.95
CA SER A 791 62.52 20.79 82.57
C SER A 791 63.49 21.89 82.10
N GLY A 792 64.39 21.52 81.19
CA GLY A 792 65.52 22.33 80.79
C GLY A 792 65.72 22.48 79.29
N THR A 793 66.90 22.98 78.93
CA THR A 793 67.34 23.09 77.52
C THR A 793 68.83 22.90 77.32
N SER A 794 69.64 22.63 78.36
CA SER A 794 71.06 22.29 78.17
C SER A 794 71.20 20.92 77.48
N PHE A 795 72.24 20.79 76.66
CA PHE A 795 72.46 19.60 75.83
C PHE A 795 73.93 19.20 75.63
N GLU A 796 74.88 20.07 75.98
CA GLU A 796 76.33 19.82 75.82
C GLU A 796 76.96 19.09 77.03
N ASP A 797 76.47 19.29 78.26
CA ASP A 797 77.09 18.76 79.50
C ASP A 797 76.17 17.89 80.35
N ARG A 798 75.02 18.43 80.79
CA ARG A 798 73.92 17.73 81.44
C ARG A 798 72.69 17.92 80.57
N LYS A 799 71.99 16.85 80.26
CA LYS A 799 70.77 16.93 79.45
C LYS A 799 69.56 17.26 80.32
N GLY A 800 68.55 17.85 79.69
CA GLY A 800 67.29 18.32 80.30
C GLY A 800 67.42 19.27 81.49
N CYS A 801 68.59 19.85 81.72
CA CYS A 801 68.81 20.78 82.83
C CYS A 801 68.67 22.25 82.39
N LEU A 802 68.43 23.13 83.37
CA LEU A 802 68.19 24.55 83.14
C LEU A 802 69.42 25.24 82.50
N ASP A 803 69.18 26.00 81.43
CA ASP A 803 70.14 26.90 80.76
C ASP A 803 69.52 28.31 80.76
N GLY A 804 70.11 29.22 81.54
CA GLY A 804 69.55 30.54 81.84
C GLY A 804 69.75 31.60 80.76
N ASP A 805 70.64 31.39 79.78
CA ASP A 805 70.96 32.36 78.74
C ASP A 805 71.02 31.83 77.29
N GLY A 806 70.99 30.51 77.10
CA GLY A 806 70.86 29.83 75.81
C GLY A 806 72.18 29.47 75.14
N ASP A 807 73.25 29.23 75.91
CA ASP A 807 74.58 28.82 75.43
C ASP A 807 74.67 27.31 75.10
N GLY A 808 73.77 26.48 75.65
CA GLY A 808 73.72 25.02 75.50
C GLY A 808 74.27 24.22 76.69
N TRP A 809 74.81 24.91 77.69
CA TRP A 809 75.42 24.36 78.90
C TRP A 809 74.55 24.64 80.13
N SER A 810 74.55 23.73 81.11
CA SER A 810 73.70 23.88 82.30
C SER A 810 74.18 24.99 83.25
N ASP A 811 73.23 25.71 83.87
CA ASP A 811 73.45 26.80 84.83
C ASP A 811 74.35 26.39 86.03
N ASP A 812 74.39 25.10 86.34
CA ASP A 812 75.17 24.48 87.42
C ASP A 812 76.67 24.32 87.07
N VAL A 813 77.02 24.34 85.78
CA VAL A 813 78.34 23.93 85.25
C VAL A 813 79.02 25.04 84.44
N ASP A 814 78.28 25.92 83.77
CA ASP A 814 78.88 27.06 83.08
C ASP A 814 79.49 28.11 84.07
N VAL A 815 80.53 28.77 83.61
CA VAL A 815 81.32 29.78 84.33
C VAL A 815 80.72 31.19 84.18
N TYR A 816 79.82 31.41 83.22
CA TYR A 816 79.21 32.70 82.88
C TYR A 816 77.70 32.63 82.52
N PRO A 817 76.78 32.08 83.34
CA PRO A 817 75.40 31.71 82.91
C PRO A 817 74.41 32.87 82.64
N MET A 818 74.93 34.05 82.26
CA MET A 818 74.22 35.26 81.85
C MET A 818 75.03 36.04 80.75
N ASP A 819 75.93 35.37 80.01
CA ASP A 819 76.79 35.86 78.90
C ASP A 819 77.13 34.77 77.84
N ALA A 820 76.09 34.09 77.31
CA ALA A 820 76.07 33.05 76.26
C ALA A 820 77.02 33.28 75.06
N SER A 821 78.28 32.85 75.11
CA SER A 821 79.24 33.17 74.03
C SER A 821 80.49 32.28 73.84
N LYS A 822 80.60 31.01 74.32
CA LYS A 822 81.93 30.30 74.43
C LYS A 822 81.99 28.67 74.20
N HIS A 823 82.04 28.02 72.95
CA HIS A 823 81.86 26.51 72.53
C HIS A 823 82.73 25.71 71.33
N VAL A 824 82.38 24.50 70.65
CA VAL A 824 83.27 23.34 69.99
C VAL A 824 83.09 22.61 68.49
N GLU A 825 83.56 21.31 68.12
CA GLU A 825 83.94 20.60 66.74
C GLU A 825 83.86 18.94 66.59
N GLU A 826 84.04 17.97 65.57
CA GLU A 826 84.19 17.67 64.01
C GLU A 826 84.22 16.18 63.20
N GLU A 827 84.19 14.82 62.77
CA GLU A 827 84.41 14.07 61.38
C GLU A 827 83.98 12.47 61.09
N GLY A 828 84.27 11.70 59.94
CA GLY A 828 83.87 10.22 59.55
C GLY A 828 84.37 9.40 58.20
N ASP A 829 84.02 8.07 57.85
CA ASP A 829 84.60 7.09 56.75
C ASP A 829 83.76 5.83 56.08
N VAL A 830 84.18 5.05 54.98
CA VAL A 830 83.47 3.89 54.18
C VAL A 830 84.25 2.82 53.21
N ASN A 831 83.76 1.54 52.84
CA ASN A 831 84.23 0.60 51.67
C ASN A 831 83.47 -0.80 51.27
N SER A 832 83.72 -1.52 50.09
CA SER A 832 83.31 -2.96 49.63
C SER A 832 84.06 -3.57 48.32
N MET A 833 83.90 -4.71 47.52
CA MET A 833 83.11 -6.03 47.31
C MET A 833 83.80 -7.16 46.35
N LEU A 834 83.10 -8.09 45.58
CA LEU A 834 83.57 -9.34 44.76
C LEU A 834 82.76 -9.66 43.41
N LEU A 835 82.80 -10.71 42.48
CA LEU A 835 83.42 -12.06 42.04
C LEU A 835 83.14 -12.32 40.46
N TYR A 836 83.22 -13.40 39.58
CA TYR A 836 83.54 -14.89 39.46
C TYR A 836 84.11 -15.47 38.04
N VAL A 837 83.47 -16.38 37.22
CA VAL A 837 84.01 -17.32 36.11
C VAL A 837 82.99 -17.67 34.92
N GLY A 838 83.20 -18.24 33.67
CA GLY A 838 84.31 -18.57 32.69
C GLY A 838 84.12 -19.69 31.53
N VAL A 839 84.70 -19.52 30.29
CA VAL A 839 85.08 -20.42 29.09
C VAL A 839 84.13 -20.64 27.83
N PRO A 840 84.57 -20.44 26.54
CA PRO A 840 83.77 -19.65 25.55
C PRO A 840 83.73 -20.10 24.03
N LEU A 841 83.50 -19.12 23.12
CA LEU A 841 83.42 -19.08 21.62
C LEU A 841 81.97 -19.07 21.07
N LEU A 842 81.61 -18.32 20.00
CA LEU A 842 82.40 -17.67 18.95
C LEU A 842 81.70 -16.39 18.36
N LEU A 843 82.41 -15.24 18.30
CA LEU A 843 82.14 -13.97 17.54
C LEU A 843 80.69 -13.42 17.45
N MET A 844 80.28 -12.26 17.98
CA MET A 844 80.98 -11.03 18.40
C MET A 844 81.60 -10.22 17.24
N LEU A 845 80.93 -9.13 16.80
CA LEU A 845 81.40 -7.72 16.89
C LEU A 845 80.56 -6.68 16.07
N VAL A 846 80.09 -5.63 16.79
CA VAL A 846 80.00 -4.19 16.40
C VAL A 846 79.01 -3.73 15.29
N GLY A 847 78.20 -2.67 15.49
CA GLY A 847 77.95 -1.86 16.70
C GLY A 847 77.61 -0.37 16.45
N VAL A 848 77.75 0.46 17.50
CA VAL A 848 77.93 1.94 17.48
C VAL A 848 76.67 2.81 17.16
N LEU A 849 76.27 3.87 17.91
CA LEU A 849 76.35 4.27 19.34
C LEU A 849 75.67 5.66 19.55
N LEU A 850 74.97 5.86 20.68
CA LEU A 850 74.78 7.13 21.47
C LEU A 850 73.76 8.26 21.14
N PHE A 851 73.14 8.75 22.25
CA PHE A 851 72.70 10.11 22.65
C PHE A 851 71.77 10.94 21.72
N PHE A 852 70.69 11.63 22.15
CA PHE A 852 70.18 12.10 23.47
C PHE A 852 68.64 11.96 23.55
N GLY A 853 67.98 12.24 24.69
CA GLY A 853 66.49 12.20 24.79
C GLY A 853 65.87 13.16 25.82
N ARG A 854 64.51 13.23 25.90
CA ARG A 854 63.75 13.87 27.01
C ARG A 854 62.21 13.65 26.97
N LYS A 855 61.62 13.46 28.17
CA LYS A 855 60.22 13.72 28.66
C LYS A 855 58.98 12.91 28.18
N ARG A 856 58.36 12.25 29.18
CA ARG A 856 56.91 12.08 29.55
C ARG A 856 55.78 12.51 28.59
N SER A 857 54.72 11.68 28.50
CA SER A 857 53.39 11.89 29.16
C SER A 857 52.46 10.64 29.02
N SER A 858 51.26 10.64 29.61
CA SER A 858 50.38 9.44 29.88
C SER A 858 48.92 9.63 29.41
N LEU A 859 48.12 8.54 29.25
CA LEU A 859 46.67 8.53 29.50
C LEU A 859 45.99 7.13 29.64
N SER A 860 44.92 7.11 30.45
CA SER A 860 43.72 6.23 30.67
C SER A 860 43.14 5.28 29.58
N THR A 861 42.12 4.41 29.81
CA THR A 861 41.55 3.59 30.95
C THR A 861 40.32 2.76 30.47
N GLY A 862 40.10 1.52 30.96
CA GLY A 862 38.79 0.82 31.06
C GLY A 862 38.07 0.33 29.77
N PHE A 863 36.95 -0.42 29.82
CA PHE A 863 36.35 -1.29 30.87
C PHE A 863 35.23 -2.20 30.25
N ASP A 864 35.08 -3.45 30.74
CA ASP A 864 33.94 -4.42 30.72
C ASP A 864 33.10 -4.92 29.50
N ALA A 865 32.66 -6.19 29.68
CA ALA A 865 31.38 -6.86 29.32
C ALA A 865 31.08 -7.52 27.93
N THR A 866 30.23 -8.55 28.03
CA THR A 866 29.65 -9.51 27.03
C THR A 866 28.20 -9.12 26.65
N PRO A 867 27.35 -9.89 25.90
CA PRO A 867 27.51 -11.17 25.18
C PRO A 867 27.01 -11.15 23.70
N THR A 868 26.78 -12.33 23.08
CA THR A 868 26.27 -12.50 21.71
C THR A 868 24.79 -12.92 21.61
N GLN A 869 24.00 -12.10 20.88
CA GLN A 869 22.96 -12.45 19.91
C GLN A 869 21.73 -13.33 20.29
N LEU A 870 20.54 -12.77 20.05
CA LEU A 870 19.29 -13.46 19.66
C LEU A 870 18.74 -12.82 18.37
N PRO A 871 17.95 -13.53 17.54
CA PRO A 871 17.19 -12.94 16.43
C PRO A 871 15.73 -12.65 16.82
N ALA A 872 15.15 -11.58 16.25
CA ALA A 872 13.71 -11.33 16.21
C ALA A 872 13.39 -10.51 14.94
N ILE A 873 12.23 -10.74 14.32
CA ILE A 873 11.79 -10.09 13.07
C ILE A 873 10.44 -9.43 13.31
N ALA A 874 10.33 -8.14 12.96
CA ALA A 874 9.10 -7.34 12.97
C ALA A 874 9.32 -6.11 12.04
N PRO A 875 8.27 -5.35 11.67
CA PRO A 875 7.54 -5.57 10.43
C PRO A 875 7.82 -4.50 9.34
N MET A 876 7.09 -4.57 8.22
CA MET A 876 7.27 -3.69 7.07
C MET A 876 6.94 -2.22 7.37
N ALA A 877 7.64 -1.30 6.69
CA ALA A 877 7.41 0.14 6.73
C ALA A 877 6.59 0.62 5.51
N PRO A 878 5.79 1.69 5.64
CA PRO A 878 4.92 2.17 4.57
C PRO A 878 5.68 2.82 3.41
N LEU A 879 5.08 2.76 2.21
CA LEU A 879 5.60 3.36 0.97
C LEU A 879 5.74 4.88 1.08
N GLN A 880 6.85 5.41 0.55
CA GLN A 880 7.04 6.86 0.36
C GLN A 880 6.66 7.27 -1.07
N PRO A 881 6.06 8.45 -1.28
CA PRO A 881 5.88 9.01 -2.62
C PRO A 881 7.23 9.24 -3.32
N GLN A 882 7.27 9.03 -4.64
CA GLN A 882 8.45 9.34 -5.44
C GLN A 882 8.77 10.84 -5.40
N ALA A 883 10.06 11.18 -5.44
CA ALA A 883 10.51 12.56 -5.57
C ALA A 883 10.31 13.06 -7.02
N PRO A 884 9.92 14.34 -7.21
CA PRO A 884 9.79 14.92 -8.55
C PRO A 884 11.16 15.02 -9.26
N PRO A 885 11.18 15.11 -10.61
CA PRO A 885 12.41 15.19 -11.39
C PRO A 885 13.27 16.40 -11.02
N ALA A 886 14.58 16.26 -11.17
CA ALA A 886 15.54 17.31 -10.81
C ALA A 886 15.42 18.52 -11.74
N MET A 887 14.95 19.65 -11.21
CA MET A 887 14.71 20.88 -11.99
C MET A 887 15.97 21.38 -12.73
N PRO A 888 15.85 21.83 -14.00
CA PRO A 888 16.93 22.50 -14.72
C PRO A 888 17.41 23.79 -14.01
N PRO A 889 18.70 24.14 -14.10
CA PRO A 889 19.23 25.33 -13.44
C PRO A 889 18.66 26.61 -14.05
N LEU A 890 18.15 27.50 -13.20
CA LEU A 890 17.55 28.77 -13.63
C LEU A 890 18.57 29.71 -14.31
N PRO A 891 18.18 30.39 -15.41
CA PRO A 891 18.95 31.51 -15.98
C PRO A 891 19.16 32.65 -14.97
N ALA A 892 20.17 33.49 -15.21
CA ALA A 892 20.51 34.61 -14.32
C ALA A 892 19.42 35.70 -14.27
N GLU A 893 18.59 35.76 -15.32
CA GLU A 893 17.39 36.60 -15.43
C GLU A 893 16.13 35.99 -14.79
N GLY A 894 16.17 34.73 -14.35
CA GLY A 894 15.02 33.99 -13.82
C GLY A 894 14.21 33.24 -14.88
N LEU A 895 12.94 32.99 -14.59
CA LEU A 895 12.01 32.31 -15.50
C LEU A 895 11.66 33.16 -16.73
N PRO A 896 11.31 32.53 -17.87
CA PRO A 896 10.69 33.23 -18.99
C PRO A 896 9.41 33.98 -18.56
N ALA A 897 9.13 35.12 -19.20
CA ALA A 897 7.99 35.95 -18.82
C ALA A 897 6.66 35.21 -19.01
N GLY A 898 5.92 35.01 -17.91
CA GLY A 898 4.65 34.28 -17.89
C GLY A 898 4.76 32.79 -17.51
N TRP A 899 5.97 32.25 -17.32
CA TRP A 899 6.15 30.85 -16.93
C TRP A 899 6.12 30.65 -15.41
N SER A 900 5.57 29.52 -14.99
CA SER A 900 5.61 29.01 -13.60
C SER A 900 6.85 28.13 -13.35
N MET A 901 7.15 27.87 -12.08
CA MET A 901 8.16 26.87 -11.68
C MET A 901 7.81 25.44 -12.14
N GLU A 902 6.52 25.17 -12.32
CA GLU A 902 5.97 23.87 -12.71
C GLU A 902 6.17 23.62 -14.21
N GLN A 903 5.89 24.63 -15.03
CA GLN A 903 6.27 24.64 -16.46
C GLN A 903 7.80 24.59 -16.64
N TRP A 904 8.57 25.22 -15.75
CA TRP A 904 10.04 25.13 -15.79
C TRP A 904 10.57 23.72 -15.49
N ALA A 905 9.91 22.97 -14.61
CA ALA A 905 10.29 21.60 -14.30
C ALA A 905 10.12 20.63 -15.49
N TYR A 906 9.20 20.93 -16.42
CA TYR A 906 9.00 20.17 -17.66
C TYR A 906 9.83 20.72 -18.85
N TYR A 907 9.68 22.01 -19.17
CA TYR A 907 10.18 22.58 -20.44
C TYR A 907 11.50 23.36 -20.30
N GLY A 908 12.02 23.51 -19.07
CA GLY A 908 13.22 24.32 -18.80
C GLY A 908 14.50 23.78 -19.46
N GLU A 909 14.63 22.47 -19.65
CA GLU A 909 15.82 21.89 -20.27
C GLU A 909 15.87 22.09 -21.79
N GLU A 910 14.71 22.17 -22.44
CA GLU A 910 14.60 22.47 -23.87
C GLU A 910 14.76 23.98 -24.14
N TYR A 911 14.16 24.83 -23.29
CA TYR A 911 14.39 26.28 -23.33
C TYR A 911 15.88 26.66 -23.15
N LEU A 912 16.67 25.82 -22.48
CA LEU A 912 18.12 25.97 -22.35
C LEU A 912 18.92 25.41 -23.55
N LYS A 913 18.35 24.53 -24.39
CA LYS A 913 18.98 24.02 -25.62
C LYS A 913 18.83 24.98 -26.80
N ASN A 914 17.69 25.68 -26.87
CA ASN A 914 17.30 26.49 -28.02
C ASN A 914 17.69 27.98 -27.89
N ARG A 915 18.87 28.29 -27.31
CA ARG A 915 19.19 29.64 -26.81
C ARG A 915 20.67 30.05 -26.87
#